data_AF-A0A9D5HGG5-F1
#
_entry.id   AF-A0A9D5HGG5-F1
#
_cell.length_a   1.000
_cell.length_b   1.000
_cell.length_c   1.000
_cell.angle_alpha   90.00
_cell.angle_beta   90.00
_cell.angle_gamma   90.00
#
_symmetry.space_group_name_H-M   'P 1'
#
loop_
_entity.id
_entity.type
_entity.pdbx_description
1 polymer ?
#
loop_
_entity_poly.entity_id
_entity_poly.type
_entity_poly.pdbx_seq_one_letter_code
_entity_poly.pdbx_strand_id
1 'polypeptide(L)'
;MKDRNLQPVSIKRPELSPKALIHQKYGIKACYKIEEVQQSVDNACPGLAIPQQARCVYRCSLDLPDLSVTSDTFTRKKDAEQSAAKIAIEKLGIQSMTHNLTPQEALDELVARVSGLFTDEFLSSPHPLTRHFKVALKKLDGCFGRIPISVIAAYEVKVGNLCKVINPDVDSDPLLFISLIMKAAEMSGSLISINREPWISKKGPYSPEVLQSLAADCELCQMDCMDVGALLIPCITEKHPEPLSLNLSNNQYYMDVIAQKLGATDSSQILISRTVGKASSEMKLYFCIPKISNLPAYLLSDVEEIKAKLYPILNKKASYLSGQKIYGDAVLANVGYTWKSSDLFYEDVSLCTYYRMLLNKVPDGHYKLSREAILIAELPTRYTSRLNWKGPSPRDLLFMFCRQHWLSEPLFTVKCLDSPGKPLELSRTCKNCMSSMSNHEVEMANTYADHVANREHERTSTFQCEVTVLSRRGDPIIKCSVEDTFRKEVDSIQTAALKVLVWFNEYFKQLDMPIEKLCLFGEAHNINVHPMHFLKEFVQHLSLYGVNLNFSSRKCTSSSSIYNDIPDGKHEGDIIFSNPEGSDSGVFPSPGSLTCISYVVALVKKEKDGHLIEILESNDEFEFEIGTGSVTGPLEACITQLSINQSAKFITELPPKDLILAASAKSDVLLSQLSPNNCLLEFSVKILRVTEPLEDRLEQALFSPPLSKQRVDFAVRHINENHATSLIDFGCGSGSLLDSLLEHSTTLEKIVGVDISVKGLTRAAKILHSKLSVNSSNIQSAILYDGSITEFDSRLCGFDIGTCLEVIEHMEEHQAHLFGDVALSLFRPRVLIVSTPNYEYNSILQRSSLPSKEDDPDDKSVPCRFRNFDHKFEWTREQFEHWARSLASRHNYSVVFSGVGGSGDIEPGFASQIAVFRSTINLDEKCLVGEDFCHPYNVIWEWSHKN
;
A
#
# COMPACT_ATOMS: atom_id res chain seq x y z
N MET A 1 -49.98 12.69 -3.73
CA MET A 1 -49.05 13.84 -3.56
C MET A 1 -48.18 13.92 -4.81
N LYS A 2 -47.98 15.14 -5.31
CA LYS A 2 -47.37 15.57 -6.60
C LYS A 2 -46.34 14.64 -7.24
N ASP A 3 -46.47 14.49 -8.57
CA ASP A 3 -45.50 13.95 -9.53
C ASP A 3 -44.06 14.30 -9.16
N ARG A 4 -43.30 13.30 -8.68
CA ARG A 4 -41.84 13.37 -8.65
C ARG A 4 -41.34 12.81 -9.97
N ASN A 5 -41.03 13.70 -10.90
CA ASN A 5 -40.15 13.43 -12.03
C ASN A 5 -38.81 12.89 -11.51
N LEU A 6 -38.68 11.56 -11.44
CA LEU A 6 -37.41 10.88 -11.31
C LEU A 6 -36.64 11.13 -12.61
N GLN A 7 -35.69 12.08 -12.59
CA GLN A 7 -34.71 12.16 -13.66
C GLN A 7 -33.97 10.81 -13.75
N PRO A 8 -33.79 10.24 -14.96
CA PRO A 8 -33.04 9.01 -15.12
C PRO A 8 -31.60 9.24 -14.67
N VAL A 9 -31.22 8.59 -13.58
CA VAL A 9 -29.85 8.58 -13.07
C VAL A 9 -28.99 7.83 -14.08
N SER A 10 -28.10 8.55 -14.78
CA SER A 10 -27.16 7.90 -15.69
C SER A 10 -26.21 7.02 -14.88
N ILE A 11 -26.40 5.71 -14.94
CA ILE A 11 -25.38 4.76 -14.51
C ILE A 11 -24.21 4.96 -15.47
N LYS A 12 -23.19 5.71 -15.04
CA LYS A 12 -21.93 5.81 -15.79
C LYS A 12 -21.30 4.42 -15.77
N ARG A 13 -21.47 3.67 -16.87
CA ARG A 13 -20.58 2.55 -17.17
C ARG A 13 -19.15 3.08 -17.09
N PRO A 14 -18.17 2.33 -16.56
CA PRO A 14 -16.78 2.71 -16.74
C PRO A 14 -16.58 2.87 -18.25
N GLU A 15 -16.28 4.09 -18.67
CA GLU A 15 -16.06 4.39 -20.08
C GLU A 15 -14.94 3.47 -20.56
N LEU A 16 -15.26 2.67 -21.59
CA LEU A 16 -14.29 1.73 -22.15
C LEU A 16 -13.05 2.52 -22.58
N SER A 17 -11.86 2.03 -22.20
CA SER A 17 -10.63 2.68 -22.62
C SER A 17 -10.59 2.80 -24.15
N PRO A 18 -10.00 3.87 -24.71
CA PRO A 18 -9.84 4.02 -26.16
C PRO A 18 -9.34 2.75 -26.87
N LYS A 19 -8.35 2.06 -26.28
CA LYS A 19 -7.84 0.78 -26.80
C LYS A 19 -8.90 -0.33 -26.84
N ALA A 20 -9.75 -0.43 -25.80
CA ALA A 20 -10.81 -1.43 -25.73
C ALA A 20 -11.91 -1.18 -26.77
N LEU A 21 -12.25 0.08 -27.06
CA LEU A 21 -13.22 0.45 -28.10
C LEU A 21 -12.71 0.09 -29.51
N ILE A 22 -11.43 0.38 -29.80
CA ILE A 22 -10.80 -0.03 -31.06
C ILE A 22 -10.80 -1.55 -31.20
N HIS A 23 -10.41 -2.27 -30.14
CA HIS A 23 -10.44 -3.74 -30.13
C HIS A 23 -11.86 -4.29 -30.30
N GLN A 24 -12.90 -3.67 -29.73
CA GLN A 24 -14.28 -4.10 -29.91
C GLN A 24 -14.74 -4.00 -31.38
N LYS A 25 -14.30 -2.97 -32.11
CA LYS A 25 -14.72 -2.74 -33.50
C LYS A 25 -13.87 -3.50 -34.52
N TYR A 26 -12.55 -3.56 -34.32
CA TYR A 26 -11.61 -4.12 -35.30
C TYR A 26 -10.98 -5.45 -34.85
N GLY A 27 -11.04 -5.80 -33.57
CA GLY A 27 -10.49 -7.02 -32.99
C GLY A 27 -9.00 -7.18 -33.31
N ILE A 28 -8.65 -8.37 -33.80
CA ILE A 28 -7.29 -8.77 -34.17
C ILE A 28 -6.74 -7.94 -35.35
N LYS A 29 -7.59 -7.22 -36.08
CA LYS A 29 -7.18 -6.40 -37.23
C LYS A 29 -6.51 -5.08 -36.82
N ALA A 30 -6.49 -4.73 -35.53
CA ALA A 30 -5.81 -3.54 -35.02
C ALA A 30 -4.37 -3.89 -34.59
N CYS A 31 -3.37 -3.30 -35.25
CA CYS A 31 -1.96 -3.54 -34.96
C CYS A 31 -1.31 -2.32 -34.30
N TYR A 32 -0.83 -2.49 -33.06
CA TYR A 32 -0.08 -1.47 -32.34
C TYR A 32 1.43 -1.75 -32.48
N LYS A 33 2.18 -0.78 -32.98
CA LYS A 33 3.64 -0.82 -33.10
C LYS A 33 4.23 0.27 -32.22
N ILE A 34 5.05 -0.13 -31.25
CA ILE A 34 5.69 0.79 -30.30
C ILE A 34 7.11 1.06 -30.77
N GLU A 35 7.44 2.32 -30.93
CA GLU A 35 8.77 2.83 -31.24
C GLU A 35 9.39 3.45 -29.99
N GLU A 36 10.64 3.09 -29.70
CA GLU A 36 11.44 3.71 -28.64
C GLU A 36 12.19 4.89 -29.24
N VAL A 37 11.85 6.09 -28.78
CA VAL A 37 12.44 7.35 -29.24
C VAL A 37 13.35 7.86 -28.13
N GLN A 38 14.64 8.01 -28.43
CA GLN A 38 15.58 8.66 -27.54
C GLN A 38 15.38 10.18 -27.64
N GLN A 39 14.89 10.79 -26.57
CA GLN A 39 14.75 12.23 -26.49
C GLN A 39 15.97 12.83 -25.78
N SER A 40 16.60 13.82 -26.39
CA SER A 40 17.63 14.62 -25.76
C SER A 40 17.07 15.28 -24.50
N VAL A 41 17.77 15.17 -23.38
CA VAL A 41 17.40 15.89 -22.17
C VAL A 41 17.67 17.37 -22.41
N ASP A 42 16.68 18.26 -22.21
CA ASP A 42 16.79 19.70 -22.43
C ASP A 42 17.88 20.40 -21.58
N ASN A 43 18.50 19.67 -20.64
CA ASN A 43 19.62 20.09 -19.79
C ASN A 43 20.91 19.30 -20.08
N ALA A 44 21.25 19.10 -21.35
CA ALA A 44 22.51 18.48 -21.71
C ALA A 44 23.69 19.41 -21.34
N CYS A 45 24.44 19.09 -20.29
CA CYS A 45 25.67 19.81 -19.94
C CYS A 45 26.73 19.63 -21.06
N PRO A 46 27.13 20.71 -21.77
CA PRO A 46 28.12 20.64 -22.83
C PRO A 46 29.52 20.35 -22.25
N GLY A 47 30.33 19.61 -23.00
CA GLY A 47 31.70 19.25 -22.61
C GLY A 47 31.82 18.12 -21.57
N LEU A 48 30.70 17.53 -21.12
CA LEU A 48 30.72 16.37 -20.23
C LEU A 48 31.16 15.12 -21.01
N ALA A 49 32.29 14.51 -20.61
CA ALA A 49 32.83 13.30 -21.22
C ALA A 49 31.99 12.03 -20.94
N ILE A 50 31.04 12.12 -20.01
CA ILE A 50 30.14 11.03 -19.63
C ILE A 50 28.88 11.05 -20.53
N PRO A 51 28.53 9.94 -21.20
CA PRO A 51 27.31 9.85 -21.99
C PRO A 51 26.07 10.10 -21.13
N GLN A 52 25.35 11.18 -21.41
CA GLN A 52 24.09 11.44 -20.72
C GLN A 52 23.02 10.51 -21.28
N GLN A 53 22.47 9.66 -20.42
CA GLN A 53 21.45 8.70 -20.83
C GLN A 53 20.22 9.45 -21.36
N ALA A 54 19.99 9.35 -22.68
CA ALA A 54 18.83 9.95 -23.32
C ALA A 54 17.55 9.40 -22.68
N ARG A 55 16.56 10.26 -22.44
CA ARG A 55 15.29 9.80 -21.86
C ARG A 55 14.58 8.97 -22.92
N CYS A 56 14.42 7.68 -22.64
CA CYS A 56 13.64 6.80 -23.51
C CYS A 56 12.17 7.15 -23.36
N VAL A 57 11.58 7.69 -24.43
CA VAL A 57 10.14 7.91 -24.55
C VAL A 57 9.58 7.00 -25.62
N TYR A 58 8.29 6.73 -25.56
CA TYR A 58 7.61 5.77 -26.41
C TYR A 58 6.63 6.49 -27.31
N ARG A 59 6.60 6.10 -28.57
CA ARG A 59 5.60 6.50 -29.54
C ARG A 59 4.88 5.24 -30.02
N CYS A 60 3.58 5.33 -30.28
CA CYS A 60 2.82 4.21 -30.80
C CYS A 60 2.19 4.55 -32.14
N SER A 61 2.44 3.71 -33.15
CA SER A 61 1.70 3.71 -34.40
C SER A 61 0.62 2.62 -34.35
N LEU A 62 -0.62 2.98 -34.63
CA LEU A 62 -1.77 2.09 -34.70
C LEU A 62 -2.21 1.98 -36.16
N ASP A 63 -2.03 0.79 -36.73
CA ASP A 63 -2.49 0.42 -38.07
C ASP A 63 -3.85 -0.28 -37.97
N LEU A 64 -4.88 0.31 -38.58
CA LEU A 64 -6.22 -0.24 -38.79
C LEU A 64 -6.44 -0.45 -40.29
N PRO A 65 -7.39 -1.33 -40.70
CA PRO A 65 -7.69 -1.57 -42.11
C PRO A 65 -8.01 -0.30 -42.93
N ASP A 66 -8.61 0.69 -42.28
CA ASP A 66 -9.09 1.92 -42.92
C ASP A 66 -8.20 3.14 -42.63
N LEU A 67 -7.28 3.05 -41.66
CA LEU A 67 -6.57 4.21 -41.12
C LEU A 67 -5.28 3.79 -40.39
N SER A 68 -4.18 4.51 -40.62
CA SER A 68 -2.99 4.45 -39.77
C SER A 68 -2.83 5.77 -39.00
N VAL A 69 -2.58 5.69 -37.70
CA VAL A 69 -2.35 6.85 -36.84
C VAL A 69 -1.09 6.65 -36.01
N THR A 70 -0.43 7.74 -35.64
CA THR A 70 0.72 7.72 -34.74
C THR A 70 0.49 8.70 -33.60
N SER A 71 0.80 8.28 -32.38
CA SER A 71 0.68 9.10 -31.17
C SER A 71 1.83 10.10 -31.06
N ASP A 72 1.68 11.04 -30.13
CA ASP A 72 2.82 11.80 -29.59
C ASP A 72 3.75 10.87 -28.78
N THR A 73 4.85 11.44 -28.26
CA THR A 73 5.80 10.74 -27.40
C THR A 73 5.36 10.77 -25.93
N PHE A 74 5.36 9.62 -25.27
CA PHE A 74 4.98 9.46 -23.87
C PHE A 74 6.06 8.72 -23.07
N THR A 75 6.12 8.95 -21.76
CA THR A 75 7.08 8.24 -20.89
C THR A 75 6.74 6.77 -20.68
N ARG A 76 5.50 6.35 -20.98
CA ARG A 76 5.01 4.98 -20.79
C ARG A 76 4.44 4.42 -22.10
N LYS A 77 4.79 3.15 -22.39
CA LYS A 77 4.27 2.38 -23.53
C LYS A 77 2.74 2.40 -23.60
N LYS A 78 2.06 2.11 -22.48
CA LYS A 78 0.59 2.05 -22.40
C LYS A 78 -0.09 3.38 -22.75
N ASP A 79 0.50 4.51 -22.34
CA ASP A 79 -0.10 5.83 -22.57
C ASP A 79 0.01 6.23 -24.05
N ALA A 80 1.13 5.87 -24.71
CA ALA A 80 1.28 6.01 -26.15
C ALA A 80 0.24 5.19 -26.93
N GLU A 81 0.00 3.93 -26.54
CA GLU A 81 -1.03 3.09 -27.17
C GLU A 81 -2.45 3.66 -27.00
N GLN A 82 -2.78 4.15 -25.79
CA GLN A 82 -4.10 4.75 -25.52
C GLN A 82 -4.27 6.06 -26.30
N SER A 83 -3.21 6.86 -26.44
CA SER A 83 -3.22 8.08 -27.26
C SER A 83 -3.43 7.76 -28.73
N ALA A 84 -2.70 6.78 -29.29
CA ALA A 84 -2.91 6.32 -30.66
C ALA A 84 -4.35 5.84 -30.89
N ALA A 85 -4.89 5.05 -29.97
CA ALA A 85 -6.28 4.60 -30.03
C ALA A 85 -7.29 5.76 -29.96
N LYS A 86 -7.03 6.78 -29.12
CA LYS A 86 -7.88 7.97 -29.01
C LYS A 86 -7.89 8.78 -30.31
N ILE A 87 -6.72 9.03 -30.91
CA ILE A 87 -6.61 9.72 -32.20
C ILE A 87 -7.34 8.95 -33.30
N ALA A 88 -7.25 7.61 -33.31
CA ALA A 88 -8.00 6.79 -34.26
C ALA A 88 -9.51 6.91 -34.04
N ILE A 89 -10.00 6.87 -32.80
CA ILE A 89 -11.42 7.05 -32.47
C ILE A 89 -11.95 8.40 -32.96
N GLU A 90 -11.20 9.48 -32.69
CA GLU A 90 -11.55 10.83 -33.12
C GLU A 90 -11.60 10.94 -34.66
N LYS A 91 -10.61 10.39 -35.37
CA LYS A 91 -10.54 10.41 -36.84
C LYS A 91 -11.62 9.55 -37.51
N LEU A 92 -11.96 8.42 -36.90
CA LEU A 92 -12.99 7.50 -37.42
C LEU A 92 -14.41 7.92 -37.02
N GLY A 93 -14.56 9.01 -36.25
CA GLY A 93 -15.85 9.46 -35.73
C GLY A 93 -16.57 8.39 -34.90
N ILE A 94 -15.83 7.50 -34.25
CA ILE A 94 -16.42 6.45 -33.40
C ILE A 94 -16.97 7.14 -32.16
N GLN A 95 -18.25 7.50 -32.18
CA GLN A 95 -18.94 7.89 -30.98
C GLN A 95 -18.88 6.71 -30.00
N SER A 96 -18.45 6.96 -28.76
CA SER A 96 -18.69 6.04 -27.65
C SER A 96 -20.17 5.70 -27.68
N MET A 97 -20.52 4.51 -28.16
CA MET A 97 -21.91 4.02 -28.16
C MET A 97 -22.30 3.68 -26.72
N THR A 98 -22.27 4.66 -25.84
CA THR A 98 -23.11 4.72 -24.65
C THR A 98 -24.48 5.19 -25.12
N HIS A 99 -25.17 4.38 -25.94
CA HIS A 99 -26.63 4.49 -26.00
C HIS A 99 -27.08 4.12 -24.58
N ASN A 100 -27.40 5.14 -23.78
CA ASN A 100 -28.02 4.92 -22.49
C ASN A 100 -29.40 4.34 -22.80
N LEU A 101 -29.50 3.01 -22.75
CA LEU A 101 -30.75 2.28 -22.96
C LEU A 101 -31.83 2.92 -22.08
N THR A 102 -32.96 3.25 -22.69
CA THR A 102 -34.13 3.63 -21.89
C THR A 102 -34.59 2.42 -21.05
N PRO A 103 -35.26 2.62 -19.92
CA PRO A 103 -35.78 1.50 -19.13
C PRO A 103 -36.68 0.55 -19.93
N GLN A 104 -37.40 1.05 -20.95
CA GLN A 104 -38.23 0.23 -21.82
C GLN A 104 -37.41 -0.59 -22.81
N GLU A 105 -36.43 0.03 -23.49
CA GLU A 105 -35.50 -0.71 -24.38
C GLU A 105 -34.73 -1.79 -23.61
N ALA A 106 -34.31 -1.49 -22.38
CA ALA A 106 -33.66 -2.46 -21.52
C ALA A 106 -34.59 -3.63 -21.13
N LEU A 107 -35.90 -3.37 -20.95
CA LEU A 107 -36.90 -4.40 -20.70
C LEU A 107 -37.12 -5.29 -21.93
N ASP A 108 -37.22 -4.70 -23.12
CA ASP A 108 -37.41 -5.46 -24.36
C ASP A 108 -36.19 -6.34 -24.67
N GLU A 109 -34.97 -5.81 -24.46
CA GLU A 109 -33.75 -6.61 -24.59
C GLU A 109 -33.61 -7.67 -23.49
N LEU A 110 -34.11 -7.40 -22.28
CA LEU A 110 -34.19 -8.40 -21.21
C LEU A 110 -35.12 -9.56 -21.61
N VAL A 111 -36.30 -9.26 -22.17
CA VAL A 111 -37.24 -10.29 -22.67
C VAL A 111 -36.58 -11.15 -23.74
N ALA A 112 -35.95 -10.53 -24.73
CA ALA A 112 -35.25 -11.25 -25.80
C ALA A 112 -34.12 -12.12 -25.24
N ARG A 113 -33.32 -11.59 -24.31
CA ARG A 113 -32.19 -12.32 -23.73
C ARG A 113 -32.63 -13.50 -22.87
N VAL A 114 -33.61 -13.31 -21.99
CA VAL A 114 -34.16 -14.40 -21.15
C VAL A 114 -34.75 -15.50 -22.02
N SER A 115 -35.51 -15.15 -23.07
CA SER A 115 -36.06 -16.13 -24.03
C SER A 115 -34.95 -16.88 -24.76
N GLY A 116 -33.89 -16.18 -25.15
CA GLY A 116 -32.72 -16.75 -25.81
C GLY A 116 -31.95 -17.80 -24.99
N LEU A 117 -32.06 -17.79 -23.66
CA LEU A 117 -31.42 -18.81 -22.80
C LEU A 117 -32.10 -20.18 -22.88
N PHE A 118 -33.33 -20.26 -23.41
CA PHE A 118 -34.11 -21.49 -23.54
C PHE A 118 -34.14 -22.02 -24.98
N THR A 119 -33.25 -21.52 -25.85
CA THR A 119 -33.11 -22.03 -27.22
C THR A 119 -32.17 -23.24 -27.26
N ASP A 120 -32.35 -24.07 -28.28
CA ASP A 120 -31.56 -25.27 -28.52
C ASP A 120 -30.07 -24.92 -28.80
N GLU A 121 -29.82 -23.76 -29.42
CA GLU A 121 -28.49 -23.21 -29.65
C GLU A 121 -27.77 -22.87 -28.34
N PHE A 122 -28.46 -22.23 -27.38
CA PHE A 122 -27.85 -21.88 -26.10
C PHE A 122 -27.48 -23.12 -25.28
N LEU A 123 -28.33 -24.16 -25.29
CA LEU A 123 -28.05 -25.42 -24.59
C LEU A 123 -26.84 -26.19 -25.15
N SER A 124 -26.40 -25.85 -26.36
CA SER A 124 -25.20 -26.41 -26.97
C SER A 124 -23.94 -25.60 -26.62
N SER A 125 -24.08 -24.46 -25.92
CA SER A 125 -22.97 -23.59 -25.54
C SER A 125 -22.24 -24.08 -24.28
N PRO A 126 -20.94 -23.73 -24.11
CA PRO A 126 -20.15 -24.07 -22.93
C PRO A 126 -20.49 -23.21 -21.68
N HIS A 127 -21.61 -22.49 -21.69
CA HIS A 127 -21.99 -21.59 -20.60
C HIS A 127 -22.31 -22.38 -19.30
N PRO A 128 -21.92 -21.91 -18.09
CA PRO A 128 -22.19 -22.61 -16.83
C PRO A 128 -23.68 -22.90 -16.58
N LEU A 129 -24.55 -21.96 -16.96
CA LEU A 129 -26.01 -22.11 -16.93
C LEU A 129 -26.50 -23.35 -17.69
N THR A 130 -25.84 -23.75 -18.79
CA THR A 130 -26.18 -24.96 -19.55
C THR A 130 -26.14 -26.21 -18.66
N ARG A 131 -25.21 -26.30 -17.71
CA ARG A 131 -25.15 -27.45 -16.78
C ARG A 131 -26.33 -27.48 -15.81
N HIS A 132 -26.82 -26.33 -15.37
CA HIS A 132 -28.08 -26.27 -14.63
C HIS A 132 -29.25 -26.80 -15.46
N PHE A 133 -29.32 -26.46 -16.74
CA PHE A 133 -30.30 -27.03 -17.69
C PHE A 133 -30.16 -28.54 -17.83
N LYS A 134 -28.94 -29.07 -18.01
CA LYS A 134 -28.69 -30.51 -18.12
C LYS A 134 -29.21 -31.27 -16.90
N VAL A 135 -28.90 -30.80 -15.69
CA VAL A 135 -29.34 -31.48 -14.46
C VAL A 135 -30.86 -31.34 -14.26
N ALA A 136 -31.46 -30.19 -14.57
CA ALA A 136 -32.91 -30.01 -14.49
C ALA A 136 -33.68 -30.88 -15.48
N LEU A 137 -33.11 -31.16 -16.66
CA LEU A 137 -33.68 -32.05 -17.67
C LEU A 137 -33.56 -33.54 -17.32
N LYS A 138 -32.78 -33.90 -16.28
CA LYS A 138 -32.72 -35.29 -15.77
C LYS A 138 -33.73 -35.58 -14.66
N LYS A 139 -34.40 -34.57 -14.10
CA LYS A 139 -35.36 -34.79 -13.01
C LYS A 139 -36.55 -35.61 -13.54
N LEU A 140 -36.77 -36.79 -12.95
CA LEU A 140 -37.85 -37.73 -13.31
C LEU A 140 -39.24 -37.27 -12.83
N ASP A 141 -39.30 -36.25 -11.99
CA ASP A 141 -40.54 -35.72 -11.42
C ASP A 141 -41.18 -34.62 -12.28
N GLY A 142 -42.37 -34.13 -11.90
CA GLY A 142 -43.11 -33.06 -12.60
C GLY A 142 -42.37 -31.73 -12.80
N CYS A 143 -41.11 -31.62 -12.36
CA CYS A 143 -40.20 -30.49 -12.50
C CYS A 143 -39.21 -30.62 -13.68
N PHE A 144 -39.42 -31.57 -14.60
CA PHE A 144 -38.61 -31.74 -15.80
C PHE A 144 -38.37 -30.43 -16.57
N GLY A 145 -37.10 -30.07 -16.78
CA GLY A 145 -36.70 -28.90 -17.57
C GLY A 145 -37.06 -27.54 -16.97
N ARG A 146 -37.40 -27.48 -15.68
CA ARG A 146 -37.66 -26.23 -14.95
C ARG A 146 -36.36 -25.71 -14.31
N ILE A 147 -36.07 -24.43 -14.49
CA ILE A 147 -34.88 -23.77 -13.92
C ILE A 147 -35.29 -22.72 -12.87
N PRO A 148 -34.64 -22.68 -11.69
CA PRO A 148 -34.88 -21.62 -10.72
C PRO A 148 -34.45 -20.26 -11.28
N ILE A 149 -35.28 -19.23 -11.11
CA ILE A 149 -34.99 -17.88 -11.61
C ILE A 149 -33.71 -17.31 -10.99
N SER A 150 -33.43 -17.67 -9.73
CA SER A 150 -32.23 -17.26 -9.00
C SER A 150 -30.92 -17.69 -9.67
N VAL A 151 -30.92 -18.79 -10.41
CA VAL A 151 -29.76 -19.27 -11.16
C VAL A 151 -29.49 -18.38 -12.38
N ILE A 152 -30.54 -17.99 -13.11
CA ILE A 152 -30.41 -17.05 -14.23
C ILE A 152 -29.85 -15.71 -13.72
N ALA A 153 -30.38 -15.24 -12.59
CA ALA A 153 -29.93 -14.02 -11.94
C ALA A 153 -28.44 -14.07 -11.53
N ALA A 154 -27.95 -15.23 -11.07
CA ALA A 154 -26.59 -15.39 -10.58
C ALA A 154 -25.54 -15.59 -11.69
N TYR A 155 -25.91 -16.28 -12.78
CA TYR A 155 -24.94 -16.72 -13.80
C TYR A 155 -24.98 -15.94 -15.11
N GLU A 156 -25.99 -15.10 -15.36
CA GLU A 156 -26.05 -14.25 -16.56
C GLU A 156 -25.90 -12.76 -16.22
N VAL A 157 -24.66 -12.28 -16.38
CA VAL A 157 -24.23 -10.89 -16.19
C VAL A 157 -25.01 -9.89 -17.06
N LYS A 158 -25.35 -10.24 -18.31
CA LYS A 158 -26.07 -9.33 -19.21
C LYS A 158 -27.48 -9.06 -18.71
N VAL A 159 -28.17 -10.09 -18.22
CA VAL A 159 -29.50 -9.98 -17.59
C VAL A 159 -29.42 -9.09 -16.36
N GLY A 160 -28.43 -9.29 -15.50
CA GLY A 160 -28.20 -8.43 -14.33
C GLY A 160 -27.98 -6.96 -14.71
N ASN A 161 -27.17 -6.69 -15.73
CA ASN A 161 -26.92 -5.31 -16.19
C ASN A 161 -28.18 -4.64 -16.75
N LEU A 162 -29.01 -5.37 -17.49
CA LEU A 162 -30.29 -4.86 -18.00
C LEU A 162 -31.26 -4.56 -16.85
N CYS A 163 -31.37 -5.45 -15.86
CA CYS A 163 -32.21 -5.22 -14.69
C CYS A 163 -31.76 -3.99 -13.89
N LYS A 164 -30.45 -3.71 -13.77
CA LYS A 164 -29.94 -2.49 -13.11
C LYS A 164 -30.29 -1.21 -13.86
N VAL A 165 -30.35 -1.25 -15.19
CA VAL A 165 -30.80 -0.10 -16.01
C VAL A 165 -32.28 0.17 -15.79
N ILE A 166 -33.10 -0.88 -15.67
CA ILE A 166 -34.54 -0.76 -15.38
C ILE A 166 -34.78 -0.23 -13.97
N ASN A 167 -34.10 -0.81 -12.97
CA ASN A 167 -34.18 -0.39 -11.58
C ASN A 167 -32.83 -0.57 -10.87
N PRO A 168 -32.14 0.51 -10.48
CA PRO A 168 -30.85 0.43 -9.79
C PRO A 168 -30.89 -0.28 -8.42
N ASP A 169 -32.05 -0.31 -7.75
CA ASP A 169 -32.19 -0.91 -6.41
C ASP A 169 -32.11 -2.45 -6.44
N VAL A 170 -32.13 -3.07 -7.64
CA VAL A 170 -31.93 -4.52 -7.87
C VAL A 170 -30.63 -5.03 -7.25
N ASP A 171 -29.58 -4.21 -7.21
CA ASP A 171 -28.30 -4.63 -6.62
C ASP A 171 -28.36 -4.81 -5.11
N SER A 172 -29.26 -4.09 -4.43
CA SER A 172 -29.43 -4.18 -2.97
C SER A 172 -30.54 -5.15 -2.58
N ASP A 173 -31.50 -5.41 -3.47
CA ASP A 173 -32.70 -6.21 -3.18
C ASP A 173 -32.90 -7.33 -4.22
N PRO A 174 -32.45 -8.56 -3.91
CA PRO A 174 -32.57 -9.70 -4.81
C PRO A 174 -34.02 -10.01 -5.23
N LEU A 175 -35.02 -9.66 -4.43
CA LEU A 175 -36.43 -9.90 -4.76
C LEU A 175 -36.89 -9.08 -5.95
N LEU A 176 -36.42 -7.83 -6.08
CA LEU A 176 -36.68 -7.00 -7.27
C LEU A 176 -36.13 -7.67 -8.53
N PHE A 177 -34.97 -8.31 -8.43
CA PHE A 177 -34.35 -8.99 -9.55
C PHE A 177 -35.23 -10.13 -10.07
N ILE A 178 -35.69 -11.00 -9.16
CA ILE A 178 -36.56 -12.12 -9.49
C ILE A 178 -37.87 -11.64 -10.12
N SER A 179 -38.50 -10.62 -9.55
CA SER A 179 -39.75 -10.07 -10.09
C SER A 179 -39.59 -9.51 -11.51
N LEU A 180 -38.46 -8.86 -11.82
CA LEU A 180 -38.17 -8.38 -13.19
C LEU A 180 -37.98 -9.52 -14.19
N ILE A 181 -37.26 -10.58 -13.81
CA ILE A 181 -37.07 -11.74 -14.69
C ILE A 181 -38.40 -12.48 -14.90
N MET A 182 -39.23 -12.63 -13.85
CA MET A 182 -40.59 -13.20 -13.97
C MET A 182 -41.43 -12.40 -14.97
N LYS A 183 -41.45 -11.07 -14.84
CA LYS A 183 -42.16 -10.19 -15.77
C LYS A 183 -41.64 -10.35 -17.20
N ALA A 184 -40.33 -10.43 -17.40
CA ALA A 184 -39.74 -10.64 -18.71
C ALA A 184 -40.11 -12.00 -19.32
N ALA A 185 -40.15 -13.05 -18.50
CA ALA A 185 -40.57 -14.38 -18.93
C ALA A 185 -42.05 -14.42 -19.34
N GLU A 186 -42.94 -13.76 -18.58
CA GLU A 186 -44.37 -13.63 -18.91
C GLU A 186 -44.59 -12.88 -20.24
N MET A 187 -43.79 -11.83 -20.50
CA MET A 187 -43.85 -11.04 -21.74
C MET A 187 -43.32 -11.78 -22.99
N SER A 188 -42.48 -12.80 -22.81
CA SER A 188 -41.85 -13.52 -23.94
C SER A 188 -42.81 -14.35 -24.79
N GLY A 189 -43.93 -14.80 -24.23
CA GLY A 189 -44.87 -15.74 -24.86
C GLY A 189 -44.34 -17.17 -25.15
N SER A 190 -43.02 -17.38 -25.08
CA SER A 190 -42.31 -18.64 -25.36
C SER A 190 -41.88 -19.41 -24.11
N LEU A 191 -42.06 -18.81 -22.93
CA LEU A 191 -41.74 -19.39 -21.62
C LEU A 191 -43.00 -19.59 -20.78
N ILE A 192 -42.94 -20.51 -19.83
CA ILE A 192 -44.01 -20.78 -18.87
C ILE A 192 -43.48 -20.50 -17.45
N SER A 193 -44.22 -19.67 -16.72
CA SER A 193 -44.16 -19.55 -15.27
C SER A 193 -45.41 -20.23 -14.71
N ILE A 194 -45.25 -21.36 -14.03
CA ILE A 194 -46.37 -22.18 -13.53
C ILE A 194 -46.76 -21.68 -12.14
N ASN A 195 -48.05 -21.41 -11.90
CA ASN A 195 -48.62 -21.07 -10.59
C ASN A 195 -47.96 -19.90 -9.84
N ARG A 196 -47.29 -18.97 -10.53
CA ARG A 196 -46.47 -17.90 -9.91
C ARG A 196 -45.33 -18.41 -9.02
N GLU A 197 -44.94 -19.67 -9.19
CA GLU A 197 -43.72 -20.20 -8.59
C GLU A 197 -42.48 -19.65 -9.33
N PRO A 198 -41.34 -19.46 -8.65
CA PRO A 198 -40.12 -18.91 -9.22
C PRO A 198 -39.33 -19.90 -10.10
N TRP A 199 -40.06 -20.61 -10.97
CA TRP A 199 -39.55 -21.51 -12.02
C TRP A 199 -39.77 -20.88 -13.40
N ILE A 200 -38.83 -21.11 -14.31
CA ILE A 200 -39.03 -20.86 -15.75
C ILE A 200 -38.77 -22.15 -16.52
N SER A 201 -39.64 -22.45 -17.48
CA SER A 201 -39.45 -23.51 -18.46
C SER A 201 -39.84 -23.07 -19.87
N LYS A 202 -39.35 -23.80 -20.88
CA LYS A 202 -39.69 -23.57 -22.29
C LYS A 202 -41.12 -24.02 -22.58
N LYS A 203 -41.86 -23.24 -23.38
CA LYS A 203 -43.18 -23.60 -23.90
C LYS A 203 -43.02 -24.53 -25.11
N GLY A 204 -42.95 -25.84 -24.84
CA GLY A 204 -42.77 -26.89 -25.85
C GLY A 204 -41.49 -27.72 -25.62
N PRO A 205 -41.35 -28.87 -26.29
CA PRO A 205 -40.20 -29.76 -26.10
C PRO A 205 -38.91 -29.18 -26.70
N TYR A 206 -37.77 -29.62 -26.16
CA TYR A 206 -36.47 -29.46 -26.80
C TYR A 206 -36.31 -30.45 -27.96
N SER A 207 -35.48 -30.13 -28.95
CA SER A 207 -35.18 -31.08 -30.04
C SER A 207 -34.54 -32.37 -29.51
N PRO A 208 -34.84 -33.52 -30.14
CA PRO A 208 -34.32 -34.82 -29.72
C PRO A 208 -32.78 -34.90 -29.80
N GLU A 209 -32.18 -34.20 -30.76
CA GLU A 209 -30.72 -34.11 -30.95
C GLU A 209 -30.04 -33.45 -29.73
N VAL A 210 -30.62 -32.37 -29.22
CA VAL A 210 -30.13 -31.72 -27.99
C VAL A 210 -30.27 -32.67 -26.83
N LEU A 211 -31.43 -33.28 -26.61
CA LEU A 211 -31.63 -34.23 -25.51
C LEU A 211 -30.64 -35.40 -25.54
N GLN A 212 -30.31 -35.92 -26.73
CA GLN A 212 -29.35 -37.00 -26.91
C GLN A 212 -27.90 -36.55 -26.64
N SER A 213 -27.51 -35.35 -27.08
CA SER A 213 -26.19 -34.76 -26.76
C SER A 213 -26.01 -34.52 -25.26
N LEU A 214 -27.08 -34.15 -24.55
CA LEU A 214 -27.05 -33.93 -23.10
C LEU A 214 -26.95 -35.24 -22.31
N ALA A 215 -27.50 -36.34 -22.85
CA ALA A 215 -27.42 -37.67 -22.26
C ALA A 215 -26.04 -38.31 -22.41
N ALA A 216 -25.40 -38.20 -23.59
CA ALA A 216 -24.09 -38.81 -23.88
C ALA A 216 -22.95 -38.21 -23.05
N ASP A 217 -23.02 -36.91 -22.73
CA ASP A 217 -22.05 -36.18 -21.90
C ASP A 217 -21.98 -36.65 -20.43
N CYS A 218 -22.91 -37.53 -20.00
CA CYS A 218 -23.17 -37.82 -18.59
C CYS A 218 -22.83 -39.24 -18.14
N GLU A 219 -22.44 -40.14 -19.04
CA GLU A 219 -22.14 -41.55 -18.70
C GLU A 219 -20.73 -41.75 -18.11
N LEU A 220 -19.93 -40.68 -18.00
CA LEU A 220 -18.50 -40.77 -17.65
C LEU A 220 -18.17 -40.47 -16.17
N CYS A 221 -19.12 -40.04 -15.33
CA CYS A 221 -18.82 -39.63 -13.95
C CYS A 221 -19.18 -40.72 -12.93
N GLN A 222 -18.19 -41.21 -12.18
CA GLN A 222 -18.35 -42.15 -11.08
C GLN A 222 -19.34 -41.63 -10.01
N MET A 223 -20.03 -42.57 -9.33
CA MET A 223 -20.93 -42.30 -8.20
C MET A 223 -20.13 -41.98 -6.93
N ASP A 224 -19.45 -40.85 -6.91
CA ASP A 224 -18.81 -40.36 -5.69
C ASP A 224 -19.75 -39.39 -4.97
N CYS A 225 -20.06 -39.71 -3.71
CA CYS A 225 -20.73 -38.80 -2.80
C CYS A 225 -19.67 -37.85 -2.23
N MET A 226 -19.86 -36.54 -2.44
CA MET A 226 -18.96 -35.52 -1.93
C MET A 226 -19.59 -34.89 -0.70
N ASP A 227 -18.86 -34.86 0.41
CA ASP A 227 -19.24 -34.07 1.58
C ASP A 227 -18.54 -32.71 1.49
N VAL A 228 -19.32 -31.64 1.43
CA VAL A 228 -18.81 -30.27 1.28
C VAL A 228 -19.13 -29.46 2.53
N GLY A 229 -18.11 -28.90 3.15
CA GLY A 229 -18.23 -27.98 4.28
C GLY A 229 -18.89 -26.66 3.88
N ALA A 230 -19.96 -26.31 4.58
CA ALA A 230 -20.70 -25.05 4.45
C ALA A 230 -21.01 -24.49 5.85
N LEU A 231 -21.60 -23.29 5.90
CA LEU A 231 -22.05 -22.69 7.17
C LEU A 231 -23.51 -22.30 7.11
N LEU A 232 -24.26 -22.62 8.17
CA LEU A 232 -25.59 -22.07 8.42
C LEU A 232 -25.46 -20.76 9.19
N ILE A 233 -25.93 -19.66 8.61
CA ILE A 233 -26.01 -18.34 9.24
C ILE A 233 -27.46 -18.11 9.66
N PRO A 234 -27.78 -18.23 10.96
CA PRO A 234 -29.14 -18.06 11.44
C PRO A 234 -29.59 -16.61 11.35
N CYS A 235 -30.89 -16.39 11.12
CA CYS A 235 -31.52 -15.06 11.12
C CYS A 235 -31.51 -14.41 12.52
N ILE A 236 -31.54 -15.24 13.57
CA ILE A 236 -31.54 -14.81 14.96
C ILE A 236 -30.18 -14.21 15.31
N THR A 237 -30.16 -12.99 15.84
CA THR A 237 -28.91 -12.23 16.01
C THR A 237 -28.02 -12.82 17.11
N GLU A 238 -28.59 -13.41 18.16
CA GLU A 238 -27.83 -14.01 19.27
C GLU A 238 -27.15 -15.34 18.89
N LYS A 239 -27.62 -16.06 17.87
CA LYS A 239 -27.03 -17.34 17.46
C LYS A 239 -25.82 -17.14 16.53
N HIS A 240 -24.73 -17.84 16.80
CA HIS A 240 -23.55 -17.82 15.94
C HIS A 240 -23.74 -18.69 14.68
N PRO A 241 -22.97 -18.46 13.61
CA PRO A 241 -22.93 -19.39 12.48
C PRO A 241 -22.47 -20.78 12.92
N GLU A 242 -23.04 -21.81 12.32
CA GLU A 242 -22.78 -23.21 12.66
C GLU A 242 -22.26 -23.97 11.43
N PRO A 243 -21.26 -24.87 11.59
CA PRO A 243 -20.82 -25.76 10.52
C PRO A 243 -21.97 -26.65 10.01
N LEU A 244 -22.05 -26.80 8.70
CA LEU A 244 -23.06 -27.57 7.99
C LEU A 244 -22.38 -28.40 6.90
N SER A 245 -22.66 -29.70 6.85
CA SER A 245 -22.19 -30.57 5.77
C SER A 245 -23.27 -30.71 4.67
N LEU A 246 -22.85 -30.52 3.42
CA LEU A 246 -23.64 -30.69 2.21
C LEU A 246 -23.23 -31.99 1.51
N ASN A 247 -24.06 -33.02 1.61
CA ASN A 247 -23.86 -34.28 0.90
C ASN A 247 -24.33 -34.13 -0.56
N LEU A 248 -23.40 -33.96 -1.47
CA LEU A 248 -23.64 -33.76 -2.90
C LEU A 248 -23.35 -35.04 -3.68
N SER A 249 -24.09 -35.24 -4.78
CA SER A 249 -23.81 -36.31 -5.74
C SER A 249 -23.96 -35.79 -7.16
N ASN A 250 -23.21 -36.36 -8.11
CA ASN A 250 -23.21 -35.92 -9.51
C ASN A 250 -24.59 -36.02 -10.21
N ASN A 251 -25.50 -36.85 -9.67
CA ASN A 251 -26.85 -37.04 -10.20
C ASN A 251 -27.92 -36.20 -9.48
N GLN A 252 -27.60 -35.60 -8.34
CA GLN A 252 -28.52 -34.76 -7.58
C GLN A 252 -28.25 -33.28 -7.87
N TYR A 253 -29.31 -32.49 -7.99
CA TYR A 253 -29.13 -31.05 -8.15
C TYR A 253 -28.70 -30.44 -6.81
N TYR A 254 -27.51 -29.85 -6.75
CA TYR A 254 -26.95 -29.31 -5.50
C TYR A 254 -27.87 -28.28 -4.82
N MET A 255 -28.63 -27.51 -5.60
CA MET A 255 -29.61 -26.56 -5.08
C MET A 255 -30.77 -27.24 -4.34
N ASP A 256 -31.14 -28.47 -4.71
CA ASP A 256 -32.16 -29.24 -3.97
C ASP A 256 -31.61 -29.68 -2.60
N VAL A 257 -30.32 -30.03 -2.51
CA VAL A 257 -29.66 -30.35 -1.23
C VAL A 257 -29.66 -29.13 -0.31
N ILE A 258 -29.30 -27.95 -0.85
CA ILE A 258 -29.34 -26.69 -0.11
C ILE A 258 -30.78 -26.34 0.32
N ALA A 259 -31.76 -26.53 -0.57
CA ALA A 259 -33.17 -26.31 -0.25
C ALA A 259 -33.65 -27.18 0.92
N GLN A 260 -33.27 -28.46 0.93
CA GLN A 260 -33.57 -29.38 2.02
C GLN A 260 -32.97 -28.91 3.35
N LYS A 261 -31.71 -28.43 3.35
CA LYS A 261 -31.05 -27.92 4.56
C LYS A 261 -31.70 -26.64 5.09
N LEU A 262 -32.25 -25.80 4.22
CA LEU A 262 -32.97 -24.58 4.58
C LEU A 262 -34.47 -24.80 4.86
N GLY A 263 -34.97 -26.04 4.79
CA GLY A 263 -36.37 -26.36 5.01
C GLY A 263 -37.32 -25.83 3.92
N ALA A 264 -36.81 -25.55 2.73
CA ALA A 264 -37.61 -25.18 1.56
C ALA A 264 -38.23 -26.43 0.89
N THR A 265 -39.34 -26.26 0.19
CA THR A 265 -40.01 -27.38 -0.52
C THR A 265 -39.19 -27.87 -1.72
N ASP A 266 -38.53 -26.96 -2.42
CA ASP A 266 -37.77 -27.22 -3.63
C ASP A 266 -36.79 -26.06 -3.94
N SER A 267 -35.91 -26.27 -4.92
CA SER A 267 -34.86 -25.30 -5.26
C SER A 267 -35.34 -23.99 -5.91
N SER A 268 -36.60 -23.85 -6.35
CA SER A 268 -37.08 -22.54 -6.82
C SER A 268 -37.18 -21.52 -5.71
N GLN A 269 -37.46 -21.98 -4.49
CA GLN A 269 -37.56 -21.10 -3.33
C GLN A 269 -36.20 -20.60 -2.86
N ILE A 270 -35.09 -21.04 -3.44
CA ILE A 270 -33.75 -20.61 -3.04
C ILE A 270 -33.28 -19.45 -3.91
N LEU A 271 -32.90 -18.36 -3.26
CA LEU A 271 -32.18 -17.24 -3.82
C LEU A 271 -30.68 -17.41 -3.65
N ILE A 272 -29.94 -16.83 -4.58
CA ILE A 272 -28.48 -16.85 -4.61
C ILE A 272 -28.03 -15.41 -4.51
N SER A 273 -27.22 -15.08 -3.51
CA SER A 273 -26.59 -13.77 -3.41
C SER A 273 -25.53 -13.58 -4.51
N ARG A 274 -25.06 -12.36 -4.68
CA ARG A 274 -23.76 -12.14 -5.34
C ARG A 274 -22.62 -12.86 -4.61
N THR A 275 -21.52 -13.06 -5.32
CA THR A 275 -20.29 -13.63 -4.76
C THR A 275 -19.78 -12.78 -3.59
N VAL A 276 -19.38 -13.44 -2.51
CA VAL A 276 -18.81 -12.83 -1.30
C VAL A 276 -17.36 -13.27 -1.10
N GLY A 277 -16.53 -12.42 -0.51
CA GLY A 277 -15.11 -12.73 -0.26
C GLY A 277 -14.16 -12.15 -1.31
N LYS A 278 -13.14 -12.93 -1.71
CA LYS A 278 -12.14 -12.51 -2.70
C LYS A 278 -12.76 -12.52 -4.10
N ALA A 279 -12.27 -11.71 -5.03
CA ALA A 279 -12.78 -11.69 -6.40
C ALA A 279 -12.63 -13.05 -7.13
N SER A 280 -11.71 -13.89 -6.67
CA SER A 280 -11.50 -15.25 -7.16
C SER A 280 -12.37 -16.32 -6.48
N SER A 281 -13.02 -16.01 -5.35
CA SER A 281 -13.86 -16.98 -4.65
C SER A 281 -15.27 -17.01 -5.23
N GLU A 282 -15.80 -18.20 -5.51
CA GLU A 282 -17.17 -18.44 -5.98
C GLU A 282 -18.19 -18.57 -4.82
N MET A 283 -17.78 -18.23 -3.59
CA MET A 283 -18.60 -18.28 -2.38
C MET A 283 -19.88 -17.44 -2.51
N LYS A 284 -21.03 -18.03 -2.22
CA LYS A 284 -22.35 -17.40 -2.31
C LYS A 284 -23.18 -17.72 -1.07
N LEU A 285 -24.14 -16.85 -0.76
CA LEU A 285 -25.17 -17.08 0.25
C LEU A 285 -26.44 -17.56 -0.43
N TYR A 286 -26.96 -18.67 0.07
CA TYR A 286 -28.20 -19.29 -0.36
C TYR A 286 -29.26 -19.09 0.71
N PHE A 287 -30.45 -18.63 0.35
CA PHE A 287 -31.49 -18.31 1.33
C PHE A 287 -32.89 -18.42 0.72
N CYS A 288 -33.91 -18.60 1.55
CA CYS A 288 -35.27 -18.81 1.07
C CYS A 288 -35.95 -17.50 0.63
N ILE A 289 -36.75 -17.58 -0.42
CA ILE A 289 -37.71 -16.53 -0.80
C ILE A 289 -38.73 -16.41 0.34
N PRO A 290 -38.92 -15.20 0.92
CA PRO A 290 -39.95 -15.00 1.93
C PRO A 290 -41.33 -15.36 1.38
N LYS A 291 -42.18 -15.97 2.22
CA LYS A 291 -43.56 -16.33 1.85
C LYS A 291 -44.41 -15.06 1.66
N ILE A 292 -44.33 -14.46 0.47
CA ILE A 292 -45.11 -13.28 0.06
C ILE A 292 -46.18 -13.74 -0.93
N SER A 293 -47.43 -13.34 -0.71
CA SER A 293 -48.59 -13.81 -1.46
C SER A 293 -48.57 -13.46 -2.97
N ASN A 294 -47.71 -12.53 -3.40
CA ASN A 294 -47.60 -12.12 -4.81
C ASN A 294 -46.25 -11.41 -5.14
N LEU A 295 -45.23 -12.16 -5.59
CA LEU A 295 -43.92 -11.59 -6.01
C LEU A 295 -44.02 -10.55 -7.15
N PRO A 296 -44.85 -10.73 -8.20
CA PRO A 296 -45.05 -9.72 -9.24
C PRO A 296 -45.64 -8.39 -8.73
N ALA A 297 -46.43 -8.41 -7.65
CA ALA A 297 -46.95 -7.18 -7.03
C ALA A 297 -45.86 -6.36 -6.33
N TYR A 298 -44.71 -6.97 -6.04
CA TYR A 298 -43.54 -6.27 -5.48
C TYR A 298 -43.00 -5.16 -6.41
N LEU A 299 -43.35 -5.21 -7.70
CA LEU A 299 -43.05 -4.16 -8.68
C LEU A 299 -44.04 -2.98 -8.65
N LEU A 300 -45.22 -3.15 -8.03
CA LEU A 300 -46.39 -2.26 -8.20
C LEU A 300 -47.00 -1.73 -6.89
N SER A 301 -46.76 -2.34 -5.72
CA SER A 301 -47.44 -1.98 -4.45
C SER A 301 -46.66 -1.00 -3.58
N ASP A 302 -47.37 -0.23 -2.75
CA ASP A 302 -46.85 0.59 -1.64
C ASP A 302 -45.78 -0.19 -0.84
N VAL A 303 -44.54 0.19 -1.13
CA VAL A 303 -43.32 -0.55 -0.80
C VAL A 303 -43.09 -0.62 0.72
N GLU A 304 -43.76 0.21 1.51
CA GLU A 304 -43.55 0.32 2.96
C GLU A 304 -44.22 -0.81 3.76
N GLU A 305 -45.44 -1.24 3.43
CA GLU A 305 -46.15 -2.25 4.22
C GLU A 305 -45.51 -3.64 4.08
N ILE A 306 -45.06 -3.99 2.86
CA ILE A 306 -44.34 -5.24 2.61
C ILE A 306 -42.95 -5.19 3.25
N LYS A 307 -42.25 -4.06 3.16
CA LYS A 307 -40.94 -3.89 3.83
C LYS A 307 -41.06 -4.00 5.35
N ALA A 308 -42.14 -3.47 5.95
CA ALA A 308 -42.39 -3.60 7.38
C ALA A 308 -42.60 -5.07 7.82
N LYS A 309 -43.23 -5.90 6.99
CA LYS A 309 -43.39 -7.36 7.25
C LYS A 309 -42.10 -8.16 7.05
N LEU A 310 -41.21 -7.70 6.16
CA LEU A 310 -39.94 -8.37 5.87
C LEU A 310 -38.80 -7.97 6.82
N TYR A 311 -38.89 -6.79 7.45
CA TYR A 311 -37.84 -6.29 8.34
C TYR A 311 -37.52 -7.21 9.54
N PRO A 312 -38.52 -7.83 10.23
CA PRO A 312 -38.25 -8.73 11.35
C PRO A 312 -37.50 -10.01 10.97
N ILE A 313 -37.63 -10.45 9.73
CA ILE A 313 -36.96 -11.66 9.21
C ILE A 313 -35.68 -11.33 8.44
N LEU A 314 -35.18 -10.10 8.54
CA LEU A 314 -33.93 -9.69 7.90
C LEU A 314 -32.75 -10.33 8.63
N ASN A 315 -32.00 -11.17 7.93
CA ASN A 315 -30.76 -11.75 8.43
C ASN A 315 -29.65 -10.73 8.29
N LYS A 316 -29.44 -9.95 9.36
CA LYS A 316 -28.45 -8.87 9.38
C LYS A 316 -27.05 -9.38 9.05
N LYS A 317 -26.65 -10.55 9.57
CA LYS A 317 -25.29 -11.12 9.41
C LYS A 317 -25.01 -11.46 7.95
N ALA A 318 -25.90 -12.23 7.33
CA ALA A 318 -25.80 -12.59 5.92
C ALA A 318 -25.94 -11.36 5.01
N SER A 319 -26.84 -10.44 5.36
CA SER A 319 -27.05 -9.21 4.59
C SER A 319 -25.80 -8.33 4.56
N TYR A 320 -25.08 -8.24 5.67
CA TYR A 320 -23.85 -7.48 5.77
C TYR A 320 -22.70 -8.06 4.94
N LEU A 321 -22.53 -9.39 4.96
CA LEU A 321 -21.52 -10.06 4.14
C LEU A 321 -21.74 -9.82 2.65
N SER A 322 -22.97 -10.02 2.19
CA SER A 322 -23.34 -9.83 0.79
C SER A 322 -23.54 -8.37 0.40
N GLY A 323 -23.82 -7.46 1.33
CA GLY A 323 -24.37 -6.13 1.06
C GLY A 323 -25.77 -6.14 0.39
N GLN A 324 -26.41 -7.30 0.29
CA GLN A 324 -27.77 -7.48 -0.24
C GLN A 324 -28.72 -7.75 0.91
N LYS A 325 -30.01 -7.43 0.77
CA LYS A 325 -31.00 -7.84 1.77
C LYS A 325 -31.21 -9.36 1.67
N ILE A 326 -30.88 -10.06 2.75
CA ILE A 326 -31.06 -11.49 2.92
C ILE A 326 -32.05 -11.72 4.05
N TYR A 327 -33.01 -12.61 3.81
CA TYR A 327 -34.12 -12.89 4.72
C TYR A 327 -34.09 -14.35 5.18
N GLY A 328 -34.45 -14.59 6.43
CA GLY A 328 -34.43 -15.92 7.04
C GLY A 328 -33.02 -16.49 7.20
N ASP A 329 -32.92 -17.77 7.48
CA ASP A 329 -31.63 -18.45 7.59
C ASP A 329 -30.95 -18.53 6.21
N ALA A 330 -29.62 -18.47 6.20
CA ALA A 330 -28.84 -18.51 4.98
C ALA A 330 -27.71 -19.54 5.07
N VAL A 331 -27.43 -20.25 3.99
CA VAL A 331 -26.28 -21.15 3.86
C VAL A 331 -25.17 -20.42 3.10
N LEU A 332 -24.00 -20.27 3.70
CA LEU A 332 -22.78 -19.82 3.02
C LEU A 332 -22.04 -21.05 2.50
N ALA A 333 -21.85 -21.15 1.19
CA ALA A 333 -21.15 -22.26 0.56
C ALA A 333 -20.37 -21.80 -0.69
N ASN A 334 -19.26 -22.49 -0.97
CA ASN A 334 -18.53 -22.34 -2.23
C ASN A 334 -18.87 -23.53 -3.13
N VAL A 335 -19.98 -23.44 -3.86
CA VAL A 335 -20.45 -24.51 -4.75
C VAL A 335 -21.12 -23.92 -6.00
N GLY A 336 -20.83 -24.49 -7.17
CA GLY A 336 -21.45 -24.04 -8.42
C GLY A 336 -20.78 -24.57 -9.68
N TYR A 337 -21.32 -24.25 -10.84
CA TYR A 337 -20.70 -24.59 -12.12
C TYR A 337 -19.83 -23.43 -12.60
N THR A 338 -18.64 -23.73 -13.13
CA THR A 338 -17.69 -22.70 -13.62
C THR A 338 -17.48 -22.82 -15.12
N TRP A 339 -16.81 -21.84 -15.71
CA TRP A 339 -16.41 -21.87 -17.12
C TRP A 339 -15.24 -22.84 -17.40
N LYS A 340 -14.51 -23.26 -16.36
CA LYS A 340 -13.25 -24.01 -16.50
C LYS A 340 -13.45 -25.53 -16.55
N SER A 341 -14.52 -26.04 -15.97
CA SER A 341 -14.80 -27.48 -15.84
C SER A 341 -16.25 -27.79 -16.20
N SER A 342 -16.48 -28.99 -16.71
CA SER A 342 -17.83 -29.56 -16.85
C SER A 342 -18.45 -29.95 -15.52
N ASP A 343 -17.61 -30.20 -14.52
CA ASP A 343 -17.98 -30.76 -13.23
C ASP A 343 -18.36 -29.68 -12.22
N LEU A 344 -19.11 -30.09 -11.19
CA LEU A 344 -19.50 -29.23 -10.08
C LEU A 344 -18.25 -28.82 -9.29
N PHE A 345 -17.98 -27.52 -9.25
CA PHE A 345 -16.90 -26.97 -8.42
C PHE A 345 -17.39 -26.80 -6.99
N TYR A 346 -16.54 -27.17 -6.03
CA TYR A 346 -16.78 -26.93 -4.61
C TYR A 346 -15.48 -26.75 -3.84
N GLU A 347 -15.54 -25.99 -2.74
CA GLU A 347 -14.49 -25.89 -1.73
C GLU A 347 -15.14 -25.78 -0.34
N ASP A 348 -14.46 -26.29 0.68
CA ASP A 348 -14.97 -26.23 2.06
C ASP A 348 -14.95 -24.80 2.61
N VAL A 349 -16.07 -24.40 3.18
CA VAL A 349 -16.21 -23.14 3.91
C VAL A 349 -16.26 -23.43 5.41
N SER A 350 -15.23 -22.97 6.11
CA SER A 350 -15.11 -23.10 7.57
C SER A 350 -15.51 -21.83 8.30
N LEU A 351 -15.74 -21.91 9.62
CA LEU A 351 -15.98 -20.72 10.46
C LEU A 351 -14.80 -19.74 10.39
N CYS A 352 -13.58 -20.24 10.30
CA CYS A 352 -12.39 -19.42 10.06
C CYS A 352 -12.56 -18.52 8.83
N THR A 353 -13.06 -19.07 7.73
CA THR A 353 -13.34 -18.32 6.50
C THR A 353 -14.36 -17.20 6.73
N TYR A 354 -15.44 -17.50 7.46
CA TYR A 354 -16.47 -16.51 7.82
C TYR A 354 -15.90 -15.36 8.65
N TYR A 355 -15.14 -15.65 9.71
CA TYR A 355 -14.59 -14.62 10.58
C TYR A 355 -13.49 -13.80 9.90
N ARG A 356 -12.67 -14.42 9.03
CA ARG A 356 -11.75 -13.67 8.16
C ARG A 356 -12.49 -12.74 7.21
N MET A 357 -13.64 -13.15 6.65
CA MET A 357 -14.46 -12.26 5.83
C MET A 357 -15.02 -11.06 6.61
N LEU A 358 -15.38 -11.24 7.88
CA LEU A 358 -15.82 -10.15 8.76
C LEU A 358 -14.66 -9.21 9.11
N LEU A 359 -13.51 -9.73 9.51
CA LEU A 359 -12.32 -8.91 9.78
C LEU A 359 -11.92 -8.08 8.57
N ASN A 360 -12.02 -8.66 7.38
CA ASN A 360 -11.71 -7.98 6.13
C ASN A 360 -12.59 -6.74 5.87
N LYS A 361 -13.71 -6.55 6.58
CA LYS A 361 -14.56 -5.36 6.45
C LYS A 361 -14.07 -4.16 7.26
N VAL A 362 -13.14 -4.34 8.20
CA VAL A 362 -12.59 -3.26 9.02
C VAL A 362 -11.18 -2.92 8.50
N PRO A 363 -10.77 -1.63 8.44
CA PRO A 363 -9.44 -1.25 7.97
C PRO A 363 -8.29 -2.03 8.63
N ASP A 364 -8.33 -2.14 9.96
CA ASP A 364 -7.34 -2.88 10.74
C ASP A 364 -7.38 -4.39 10.47
N GLY A 365 -8.57 -4.99 10.40
CA GLY A 365 -8.71 -6.40 10.06
C GLY A 365 -8.23 -6.71 8.64
N HIS A 366 -8.44 -5.81 7.66
CA HIS A 366 -7.88 -5.96 6.32
C HIS A 366 -6.35 -5.90 6.33
N TYR A 367 -5.77 -4.96 7.07
CA TYR A 367 -4.31 -4.86 7.23
C TYR A 367 -3.73 -6.12 7.88
N LYS A 368 -4.29 -6.57 9.01
CA LYS A 368 -3.96 -7.85 9.69
C LYS A 368 -3.95 -9.04 8.74
N LEU A 369 -5.00 -9.21 7.95
CA LEU A 369 -5.11 -10.30 6.97
C LEU A 369 -4.08 -10.18 5.86
N SER A 370 -3.77 -8.97 5.39
CA SER A 370 -2.78 -8.73 4.35
C SER A 370 -1.34 -8.95 4.82
N ARG A 371 -1.10 -8.82 6.13
CA ARG A 371 0.17 -9.12 6.79
C ARG A 371 0.31 -10.58 7.19
N GLU A 372 -0.73 -11.39 6.98
CA GLU A 372 -0.85 -12.78 7.44
C GLU A 372 -0.60 -12.96 8.95
N ALA A 373 -0.89 -11.90 9.71
CA ALA A 373 -0.58 -11.77 11.12
C ALA A 373 -1.78 -11.13 11.84
N ILE A 374 -2.78 -11.94 12.19
CA ILE A 374 -4.07 -11.48 12.71
C ILE A 374 -3.94 -11.04 14.17
N LEU A 375 -3.19 -11.82 14.96
CA LEU A 375 -3.07 -11.60 16.40
C LEU A 375 -2.03 -10.53 16.73
N ILE A 376 -1.00 -10.37 15.91
CA ILE A 376 0.11 -9.45 16.23
C ILE A 376 0.11 -8.12 15.49
N ALA A 377 -0.29 -8.07 14.22
CA ALA A 377 -0.14 -6.83 13.42
C ALA A 377 -1.27 -5.86 13.75
N GLU A 378 -1.01 -4.56 13.77
CA GLU A 378 -2.04 -3.51 13.92
C GLU A 378 -1.87 -2.47 12.83
N LEU A 379 -2.99 -1.88 12.37
CA LEU A 379 -2.96 -0.79 11.39
C LEU A 379 -2.14 0.38 11.95
N PRO A 380 -0.99 0.72 11.34
CA PRO A 380 -0.15 1.76 11.88
C PRO A 380 -0.87 3.11 11.89
N THR A 381 -0.60 3.92 12.89
CA THR A 381 -1.25 5.23 13.07
C THR A 381 -0.60 6.33 12.25
N ARG A 382 0.62 6.10 11.75
CA ARG A 382 1.44 7.07 11.01
C ARG A 382 2.11 6.42 9.82
N TYR A 383 2.23 7.19 8.74
CA TYR A 383 3.00 6.82 7.57
C TYR A 383 4.32 7.61 7.58
N THR A 384 5.45 6.91 7.61
CA THR A 384 6.78 7.53 7.67
C THR A 384 7.40 7.60 6.27
N SER A 385 7.57 6.46 5.62
CA SER A 385 8.08 6.33 4.25
C SER A 385 7.65 5.01 3.64
N ARG A 386 7.75 4.89 2.30
CA ARG A 386 7.47 3.64 1.59
C ARG A 386 8.41 2.49 1.98
N LEU A 387 9.65 2.79 2.37
CA LEU A 387 10.66 1.80 2.74
C LEU A 387 10.35 1.17 4.12
N ASN A 388 9.86 2.00 5.05
CA ASN A 388 9.51 1.56 6.40
C ASN A 388 8.12 0.93 6.45
N TRP A 389 7.19 1.39 5.62
CA TRP A 389 5.85 0.82 5.56
C TRP A 389 5.86 -0.63 5.05
N LYS A 390 5.21 -1.52 5.80
CA LYS A 390 5.08 -2.94 5.47
C LYS A 390 3.61 -3.30 5.22
N GLY A 391 3.38 -4.17 4.23
CA GLY A 391 2.03 -4.50 3.74
C GLY A 391 1.55 -3.56 2.63
N PRO A 392 0.25 -3.64 2.25
CA PRO A 392 -0.34 -2.82 1.19
C PRO A 392 -0.30 -1.34 1.56
N SER A 393 -0.12 -0.45 0.58
CA SER A 393 -0.05 0.98 0.87
C SER A 393 -1.37 1.51 1.45
N PRO A 394 -1.36 2.53 2.32
CA PRO A 394 -2.60 3.12 2.85
C PRO A 394 -3.61 3.50 1.77
N ARG A 395 -3.14 4.01 0.63
CA ARG A 395 -3.98 4.29 -0.53
C ARG A 395 -4.70 3.03 -1.02
N ASP A 396 -3.96 1.94 -1.24
CA ASP A 396 -4.53 0.68 -1.75
C ASP A 396 -5.49 0.04 -0.73
N LEU A 397 -5.16 0.11 0.57
CA LEU A 397 -6.05 -0.31 1.65
C LEU A 397 -7.37 0.47 1.62
N LEU A 398 -7.33 1.79 1.37
CA LEU A 398 -8.54 2.61 1.25
C LEU A 398 -9.36 2.24 0.00
N PHE A 399 -8.72 1.98 -1.14
CA PHE A 399 -9.42 1.47 -2.32
C PHE A 399 -10.12 0.13 -2.04
N MET A 400 -9.43 -0.79 -1.36
CA MET A 400 -10.00 -2.10 -0.98
C MET A 400 -11.15 -1.96 0.00
N PHE A 401 -11.00 -1.12 1.02
CA PHE A 401 -12.06 -0.80 1.97
C PHE A 401 -13.30 -0.25 1.24
N CYS A 402 -13.15 0.77 0.40
CA CYS A 402 -14.25 1.34 -0.38
C CYS A 402 -14.94 0.26 -1.24
N ARG A 403 -14.18 -0.60 -1.92
CA ARG A 403 -14.73 -1.68 -2.73
C ARG A 403 -15.52 -2.71 -1.91
N GLN A 404 -15.01 -3.11 -0.75
CA GLN A 404 -15.65 -4.08 0.14
C GLN A 404 -16.95 -3.56 0.76
N HIS A 405 -17.05 -2.24 0.94
CA HIS A 405 -18.24 -1.53 1.43
C HIS A 405 -19.14 -1.00 0.31
N TRP A 406 -18.85 -1.33 -0.95
CA TRP A 406 -19.63 -0.90 -2.11
C TRP A 406 -19.69 0.61 -2.33
N LEU A 407 -18.66 1.32 -1.86
CA LEU A 407 -18.45 2.75 -2.09
C LEU A 407 -17.79 2.98 -3.45
N SER A 408 -17.85 4.23 -3.93
CA SER A 408 -17.10 4.62 -5.11
C SER A 408 -15.59 4.70 -4.79
N GLU A 409 -14.77 4.65 -5.83
CA GLU A 409 -13.33 4.86 -5.67
C GLU A 409 -13.02 6.21 -4.99
N PRO A 410 -12.13 6.23 -3.98
CA PRO A 410 -11.78 7.44 -3.27
C PRO A 410 -11.08 8.45 -4.20
N LEU A 411 -11.44 9.72 -4.07
CA LEU A 411 -10.87 10.81 -4.86
C LEU A 411 -9.76 11.50 -4.08
N PHE A 412 -8.59 11.62 -4.70
CA PHE A 412 -7.43 12.31 -4.16
C PHE A 412 -7.21 13.61 -4.93
N THR A 413 -7.19 14.74 -4.24
CA THR A 413 -6.89 16.06 -4.81
C THR A 413 -5.62 16.60 -4.18
N VAL A 414 -4.55 16.68 -4.96
CA VAL A 414 -3.25 17.18 -4.51
C VAL A 414 -3.12 18.66 -4.87
N LYS A 415 -2.72 19.49 -3.90
CA LYS A 415 -2.43 20.90 -4.07
C LYS A 415 -0.93 21.13 -3.92
N CYS A 416 -0.33 21.82 -4.88
CA CYS A 416 1.04 22.32 -4.82
C CYS A 416 1.00 23.80 -4.38
N LEU A 417 1.68 24.14 -3.30
CA LEU A 417 1.60 25.48 -2.68
C LEU A 417 2.47 26.56 -3.36
N ASP A 418 3.34 26.17 -4.31
CA ASP A 418 4.36 27.05 -4.90
C ASP A 418 3.99 27.72 -6.24
N SER A 419 2.71 27.71 -6.65
CA SER A 419 2.25 28.40 -7.87
C SER A 419 1.21 29.50 -7.58
N PRO A 420 1.47 30.79 -7.91
CA PRO A 420 0.43 31.81 -7.89
C PRO A 420 -0.44 31.66 -9.14
N GLY A 421 -1.68 31.21 -8.97
CA GLY A 421 -2.74 31.36 -9.97
C GLY A 421 -3.32 30.06 -10.53
N LYS A 422 -4.59 29.84 -10.17
CA LYS A 422 -5.54 28.79 -10.54
C LYS A 422 -5.38 27.45 -9.80
N PRO A 423 -6.43 26.97 -9.09
CA PRO A 423 -6.53 25.55 -8.81
C PRO A 423 -6.50 24.83 -10.16
N LEU A 424 -5.66 23.81 -10.30
CA LEU A 424 -5.88 22.80 -11.34
C LEU A 424 -7.21 22.11 -10.99
N GLU A 425 -8.33 22.71 -11.40
CA GLU A 425 -9.53 21.96 -11.66
C GLU A 425 -9.15 20.98 -12.77
N LEU A 426 -9.02 19.71 -12.41
CA LEU A 426 -9.19 18.58 -13.32
C LEU A 426 -10.61 18.65 -13.88
N SER A 427 -10.78 19.54 -14.85
CA SER A 427 -12.00 19.78 -15.60
C SER A 427 -12.25 18.58 -16.51
N ARG A 428 -13.01 17.60 -16.00
CA ARG A 428 -13.94 16.71 -16.72
C ARG A 428 -13.51 16.03 -18.04
N THR A 429 -12.25 16.07 -18.48
CA THR A 429 -11.80 15.51 -19.78
C THR A 429 -10.76 14.38 -19.67
N CYS A 430 -10.38 13.97 -18.46
CA CYS A 430 -9.55 12.77 -18.24
C CYS A 430 -10.28 11.71 -17.41
N LYS A 431 -11.45 11.25 -17.88
CA LYS A 431 -12.16 10.14 -17.23
C LYS A 431 -11.80 8.73 -17.71
N ASN A 432 -10.93 8.55 -18.72
CA ASN A 432 -10.80 7.24 -19.38
C ASN A 432 -9.41 6.60 -19.36
N CYS A 433 -8.55 6.94 -18.41
CA CYS A 433 -7.25 6.30 -18.25
C CYS A 433 -6.95 5.92 -16.80
N MET A 434 -7.89 5.30 -16.07
CA MET A 434 -7.59 4.69 -14.76
C MET A 434 -8.30 3.34 -14.53
N SER A 435 -8.38 2.50 -15.57
CA SER A 435 -8.86 1.12 -15.45
C SER A 435 -7.87 0.12 -16.07
N SER A 436 -6.65 0.04 -15.52
CA SER A 436 -5.78 -1.14 -15.68
C SER A 436 -4.52 -1.04 -14.81
N MET A 437 -4.70 -1.01 -13.49
CA MET A 437 -3.65 -1.42 -12.56
C MET A 437 -4.14 -2.62 -11.76
N SER A 438 -4.25 -3.75 -12.44
CA SER A 438 -4.20 -5.07 -11.80
C SER A 438 -3.04 -5.84 -12.42
N ASN A 439 -2.18 -6.36 -11.53
CA ASN A 439 -0.99 -7.18 -11.76
C ASN A 439 0.26 -6.43 -12.25
N HIS A 440 1.04 -5.88 -11.32
CA HIS A 440 2.46 -5.56 -11.53
C HIS A 440 3.22 -5.62 -10.20
N GLU A 441 3.61 -6.81 -9.77
CA GLU A 441 4.73 -7.03 -8.84
C GLU A 441 5.46 -8.33 -9.22
N VAL A 442 6.25 -8.28 -10.29
CA VAL A 442 7.50 -9.04 -10.46
C VAL A 442 8.37 -8.18 -11.39
N GLU A 443 9.65 -8.00 -11.06
CA GLU A 443 10.65 -7.18 -11.78
C GLU A 443 10.69 -5.66 -11.46
N MET A 444 10.93 -5.30 -10.19
CA MET A 444 11.48 -3.98 -9.82
C MET A 444 12.46 -4.13 -8.63
N ALA A 445 13.34 -5.14 -8.67
CA ALA A 445 14.38 -5.34 -7.64
C ALA A 445 15.75 -4.74 -8.01
N ASN A 446 15.96 -4.29 -9.25
CA ASN A 446 17.29 -3.87 -9.74
C ASN A 446 17.38 -2.41 -10.19
N THR A 447 16.71 -1.47 -9.50
CA THR A 447 16.80 -0.04 -9.84
C THR A 447 16.69 0.91 -8.63
N TYR A 448 17.11 0.46 -7.44
CA TYR A 448 17.06 1.28 -6.23
C TYR A 448 18.35 2.07 -5.90
N ALA A 449 19.34 2.07 -6.79
CA ALA A 449 20.58 2.84 -6.61
C ALA A 449 20.61 4.20 -7.35
N ASP A 450 19.49 4.68 -7.89
CA ASP A 450 19.47 5.84 -8.82
C ASP A 450 18.61 7.05 -8.40
N HIS A 451 18.05 7.08 -7.19
CA HIS A 451 17.15 8.18 -6.78
C HIS A 451 17.49 8.90 -5.47
N VAL A 452 18.66 8.69 -4.88
CA VAL A 452 18.99 9.33 -3.60
C VAL A 452 19.62 10.73 -3.71
N ALA A 453 20.15 11.15 -4.87
CA ALA A 453 20.88 12.43 -4.91
C ALA A 453 20.51 13.38 -6.07
N ASN A 454 19.22 13.46 -6.39
CA ASN A 454 18.64 14.54 -7.24
C ASN A 454 17.80 15.51 -6.39
N ARG A 455 18.34 16.11 -5.34
CA ARG A 455 17.62 17.13 -4.55
C ARG A 455 18.54 18.17 -3.94
N GLU A 456 19.16 19.03 -4.74
CA GLU A 456 19.71 20.27 -4.17
C GLU A 456 19.26 21.55 -4.88
N HIS A 457 18.57 21.50 -6.03
CA HIS A 457 18.13 22.73 -6.72
C HIS A 457 16.77 22.64 -7.44
N GLU A 458 15.80 21.89 -6.89
CA GLU A 458 14.38 22.14 -7.19
C GLU A 458 13.79 22.94 -6.02
N ARG A 459 13.19 24.11 -6.29
CA ARG A 459 12.32 24.79 -5.32
C ARG A 459 11.42 23.71 -4.70
N THR A 460 11.53 23.49 -3.40
CA THR A 460 10.89 22.34 -2.74
C THR A 460 9.39 22.55 -2.69
N SER A 461 8.71 22.24 -3.79
CA SER A 461 7.26 22.22 -3.88
C SER A 461 6.69 21.41 -2.73
N THR A 462 5.92 22.07 -1.89
CA THR A 462 5.19 21.40 -0.81
C THR A 462 3.82 20.97 -1.29
N PHE A 463 3.46 19.74 -0.95
CA PHE A 463 2.22 19.11 -1.37
C PHE A 463 1.30 18.90 -0.17
N GLN A 464 0.02 19.18 -0.39
CA GLN A 464 -1.08 18.80 0.50
C GLN A 464 -2.07 17.94 -0.28
N CYS A 465 -2.66 16.94 0.38
CA CYS A 465 -3.66 16.08 -0.23
C CYS A 465 -5.00 16.16 0.51
N GLU A 466 -6.07 16.22 -0.27
CA GLU A 466 -7.45 16.12 0.19
C GLU A 466 -8.07 14.83 -0.34
N VAL A 467 -8.72 14.07 0.54
CA VAL A 467 -9.36 12.79 0.22
C VAL A 467 -10.86 12.91 0.37
N THR A 468 -11.61 12.51 -0.65
CA THR A 468 -13.07 12.45 -0.60
C THR A 468 -13.55 11.03 -0.88
N VAL A 469 -14.33 10.48 0.04
CA VAL A 469 -15.00 9.17 -0.15
C VAL A 469 -16.45 9.42 -0.51
N LEU A 470 -16.90 8.79 -1.59
CA LEU A 470 -18.24 8.97 -2.14
C LEU A 470 -19.08 7.69 -1.98
N SER A 471 -20.38 7.87 -1.82
CA SER A 471 -21.37 6.81 -1.91
C SER A 471 -21.39 6.20 -3.29
N ARG A 472 -22.05 5.06 -3.41
CA ARG A 472 -22.29 4.43 -4.71
C ARG A 472 -23.07 5.32 -5.69
N ARG A 473 -23.86 6.26 -5.16
CA ARG A 473 -24.64 7.23 -5.95
C ARG A 473 -23.85 8.51 -6.25
N GLY A 474 -22.59 8.60 -5.79
CA GLY A 474 -21.72 9.75 -5.98
C GLY A 474 -21.89 10.85 -4.94
N ASP A 475 -22.64 10.60 -3.87
CA ASP A 475 -22.85 11.56 -2.78
C ASP A 475 -21.64 11.54 -1.83
N PRO A 476 -21.11 12.70 -1.40
CA PRO A 476 -19.97 12.72 -0.47
C PRO A 476 -20.37 12.15 0.89
N ILE A 477 -19.54 11.24 1.41
CA ILE A 477 -19.70 10.61 2.72
C ILE A 477 -18.76 11.26 3.72
N ILE A 478 -17.47 11.31 3.39
CA ILE A 478 -16.44 12.00 4.17
C ILE A 478 -15.52 12.79 3.25
N LYS A 479 -15.00 13.88 3.79
CA LYS A 479 -14.00 14.73 3.18
C LYS A 479 -12.91 15.01 4.22
N CYS A 480 -11.69 14.54 3.95
CA CYS A 480 -10.54 14.69 4.83
C CYS A 480 -9.51 15.62 4.18
N SER A 481 -9.09 16.63 4.91
CA SER A 481 -8.01 17.53 4.51
C SER A 481 -6.85 17.36 5.50
N VAL A 482 -5.65 17.12 4.98
CA VAL A 482 -4.43 17.07 5.79
C VAL A 482 -3.76 18.43 5.75
N GLU A 483 -3.54 19.01 6.92
CA GLU A 483 -2.89 20.34 7.06
C GLU A 483 -1.38 20.25 6.87
N ASP A 484 -0.78 19.10 7.22
CA ASP A 484 0.64 18.83 7.05
C ASP A 484 1.07 18.96 5.59
N THR A 485 2.24 19.56 5.39
CA THR A 485 2.85 19.73 4.07
C THR A 485 3.97 18.71 3.86
N PHE A 486 4.04 18.12 2.67
CA PHE A 486 5.00 17.06 2.36
C PHE A 486 5.91 17.45 1.21
N ARG A 487 7.17 17.00 1.24
CA ARG A 487 8.15 17.17 0.15
C ARG A 487 7.92 16.24 -1.04
N LYS A 488 7.06 15.23 -0.90
CA LYS A 488 6.70 14.26 -1.94
C LYS A 488 5.19 14.17 -2.03
N GLU A 489 4.67 14.27 -3.25
CA GLU A 489 3.25 14.07 -3.53
C GLU A 489 2.74 12.72 -3.00
N VAL A 490 3.49 11.64 -3.23
CA VAL A 490 3.13 10.29 -2.79
C VAL A 490 2.94 10.23 -1.27
N ASP A 491 3.84 10.82 -0.49
CA ASP A 491 3.75 10.78 0.98
C ASP A 491 2.52 11.53 1.48
N SER A 492 2.14 12.64 0.81
CA SER A 492 0.89 13.36 1.12
C SER A 492 -0.36 12.51 0.87
N ILE A 493 -0.38 11.76 -0.24
CA ILE A 493 -1.50 10.89 -0.61
C ILE A 493 -1.62 9.74 0.39
N GLN A 494 -0.50 9.10 0.73
CA GLN A 494 -0.49 7.95 1.64
C GLN A 494 -0.88 8.36 3.06
N THR A 495 -0.38 9.50 3.54
CA THR A 495 -0.74 10.02 4.87
C THR A 495 -2.22 10.40 4.95
N ALA A 496 -2.76 11.04 3.91
CA ALA A 496 -4.18 11.39 3.87
C ALA A 496 -5.09 10.15 3.78
N ALA A 497 -4.70 9.14 3.00
CA ALA A 497 -5.40 7.86 2.97
C ALA A 497 -5.39 7.15 4.33
N LEU A 498 -4.23 7.13 5.01
CA LEU A 498 -4.09 6.51 6.32
C LEU A 498 -4.95 7.20 7.37
N LYS A 499 -5.00 8.53 7.37
CA LYS A 499 -5.84 9.30 8.29
C LYS A 499 -7.33 8.93 8.17
N VAL A 500 -7.81 8.74 6.94
CA VAL A 500 -9.17 8.25 6.68
C VAL A 500 -9.38 6.83 7.21
N LEU A 501 -8.42 5.92 6.96
CA LEU A 501 -8.50 4.54 7.44
C LEU A 501 -8.49 4.43 8.96
N VAL A 502 -7.62 5.17 9.64
CA VAL A 502 -7.55 5.24 11.11
C VAL A 502 -8.86 5.77 11.67
N TRP A 503 -9.43 6.81 11.08
CA TRP A 503 -10.74 7.32 11.49
C TRP A 503 -11.86 6.30 11.34
N PHE A 504 -11.94 5.58 10.20
CA PHE A 504 -12.89 4.49 10.04
C PHE A 504 -12.66 3.40 11.08
N ASN A 505 -11.40 3.03 11.36
CA ASN A 505 -11.06 2.02 12.35
C ASN A 505 -11.56 2.40 13.75
N GLU A 506 -11.34 3.65 14.17
CA GLU A 506 -11.83 4.16 15.45
C GLU A 506 -13.36 4.24 15.51
N TYR A 507 -14.02 4.57 14.40
CA TYR A 507 -15.48 4.50 14.30
C TYR A 507 -15.99 3.07 14.52
N PHE A 508 -15.36 2.05 13.91
CA PHE A 508 -15.76 0.65 14.10
C PHE A 508 -15.53 0.13 15.55
N LYS A 509 -14.68 0.78 16.33
CA LYS A 509 -14.55 0.50 17.78
C LYS A 509 -15.65 1.15 18.62
N GLN A 510 -16.38 2.14 18.08
CA GLN A 510 -17.37 2.96 18.78
C GLN A 510 -18.73 2.99 18.06
N LEU A 511 -19.26 1.81 17.74
CA LEU A 511 -20.46 1.68 16.89
C LEU A 511 -21.76 2.14 17.57
N ASP A 512 -21.77 2.39 18.87
CA ASP A 512 -22.92 2.94 19.61
C ASP A 512 -22.95 4.49 19.63
N MET A 513 -22.07 5.15 18.85
CA MET A 513 -22.01 6.60 18.80
C MET A 513 -23.30 7.23 18.23
N PRO A 514 -23.99 8.11 18.97
CA PRO A 514 -25.14 8.85 18.45
C PRO A 514 -24.77 9.68 17.22
N ILE A 515 -25.71 9.81 16.29
CA ILE A 515 -25.53 10.51 15.01
C ILE A 515 -25.10 11.96 15.23
N GLU A 516 -25.64 12.60 16.26
CA GLU A 516 -25.35 13.99 16.63
C GLU A 516 -23.88 14.18 17.02
N LYS A 517 -23.22 13.12 17.51
CA LYS A 517 -21.79 13.12 17.87
C LYS A 517 -20.87 12.76 16.71
N LEU A 518 -21.39 12.21 15.61
CA LEU A 518 -20.57 11.77 14.48
C LEU A 518 -19.85 12.94 13.79
N CYS A 519 -20.52 14.09 13.64
CA CYS A 519 -19.90 15.29 13.07
C CYS A 519 -18.78 15.81 13.98
N LEU A 520 -19.03 15.90 15.28
CA LEU A 520 -18.03 16.34 16.28
C LEU A 520 -16.82 15.38 16.33
N PHE A 521 -17.08 14.08 16.18
CA PHE A 521 -16.03 13.06 16.11
C PHE A 521 -15.17 13.21 14.85
N GLY A 522 -15.78 13.55 13.71
CA GLY A 522 -15.06 13.90 12.49
C GLY A 522 -14.22 15.18 12.65
N GLU A 523 -14.82 16.24 13.19
CA GLU A 523 -14.15 17.53 13.42
C GLU A 523 -12.91 17.41 14.30
N ALA A 524 -12.97 16.59 15.36
CA ALA A 524 -11.81 16.29 16.21
C ALA A 524 -10.62 15.68 15.46
N HIS A 525 -10.85 15.12 14.26
CA HIS A 525 -9.83 14.53 13.40
C HIS A 525 -9.63 15.31 12.09
N ASN A 526 -10.15 16.53 11.95
CA ASN A 526 -10.17 17.31 10.70
C ASN A 526 -10.80 16.53 9.52
N ILE A 527 -11.89 15.82 9.79
CA ILE A 527 -12.69 15.09 8.80
C ILE A 527 -14.11 15.64 8.80
N ASN A 528 -14.55 16.16 7.66
CA ASN A 528 -15.93 16.56 7.48
C ASN A 528 -16.77 15.34 7.09
N VAL A 529 -17.74 14.98 7.93
CA VAL A 529 -18.63 13.83 7.74
C VAL A 529 -20.00 14.33 7.33
N HIS A 530 -20.59 13.72 6.29
CA HIS A 530 -21.99 13.93 5.91
C HIS A 530 -22.88 12.86 6.56
N PRO A 531 -23.49 13.11 7.74
CA PRO A 531 -24.05 12.07 8.61
C PRO A 531 -25.18 11.27 7.95
N MET A 532 -26.05 11.93 7.18
CA MET A 532 -27.17 11.24 6.50
C MET A 532 -26.70 10.28 5.40
N HIS A 533 -25.69 10.68 4.61
CA HIS A 533 -25.12 9.82 3.58
C HIS A 533 -24.31 8.69 4.20
N PHE A 534 -23.55 9.01 5.26
CA PHE A 534 -22.80 8.04 6.03
C PHE A 534 -23.71 6.95 6.59
N LEU A 535 -24.77 7.32 7.30
CA LEU A 535 -25.73 6.36 7.84
C LEU A 535 -26.31 5.49 6.75
N LYS A 536 -26.80 6.07 5.65
CA LYS A 536 -27.44 5.32 4.58
C LYS A 536 -26.58 4.16 4.05
N GLU A 537 -25.27 4.36 3.95
CA GLU A 537 -24.33 3.31 3.50
C GLU A 537 -23.91 2.38 4.65
N PHE A 538 -23.82 2.88 5.90
CA PHE A 538 -23.32 2.10 7.05
C PHE A 538 -24.40 1.57 8.03
N VAL A 539 -25.71 1.79 7.80
CA VAL A 539 -26.84 1.41 8.71
C VAL A 539 -26.75 -0.04 9.18
N GLN A 540 -26.38 -0.97 8.29
CA GLN A 540 -26.33 -2.40 8.61
C GLN A 540 -25.27 -2.71 9.69
N HIS A 541 -24.18 -1.93 9.77
CA HIS A 541 -23.11 -2.09 10.75
C HIS A 541 -23.60 -1.78 12.17
N LEU A 542 -24.28 -0.64 12.35
CA LEU A 542 -24.83 -0.22 13.65
C LEU A 542 -25.74 -1.30 14.26
N SER A 543 -26.50 -1.99 13.42
CA SER A 543 -27.47 -3.02 13.85
C SER A 543 -26.88 -4.39 14.19
N LEU A 544 -25.64 -4.67 13.75
CA LEU A 544 -24.91 -5.92 13.96
C LEU A 544 -23.94 -5.83 15.13
N TYR A 545 -23.25 -4.72 15.22
CA TYR A 545 -22.18 -4.53 16.19
C TYR A 545 -22.67 -3.86 17.47
N GLY A 546 -23.75 -3.08 17.45
CA GLY A 546 -24.33 -2.42 18.63
C GLY A 546 -25.04 -3.35 19.63
N VAL A 547 -24.92 -4.68 19.46
CA VAL A 547 -25.47 -5.65 20.43
C VAL A 547 -24.44 -6.72 20.85
N ASN A 548 -23.44 -7.09 20.03
CA ASN A 548 -22.67 -8.33 20.32
C ASN A 548 -21.21 -8.40 19.84
N LEU A 549 -20.55 -7.29 19.51
CA LEU A 549 -19.12 -7.31 19.17
C LEU A 549 -18.37 -6.31 20.05
N ASN A 550 -17.84 -6.80 21.18
CA ASN A 550 -16.84 -6.10 21.96
C ASN A 550 -15.52 -6.04 21.17
N PHE A 551 -15.47 -5.20 20.12
CA PHE A 551 -14.22 -4.61 19.62
C PHE A 551 -13.74 -3.45 20.51
N SER A 552 -14.39 -3.26 21.66
CA SER A 552 -13.86 -2.51 22.76
C SER A 552 -12.56 -3.16 23.21
N SER A 553 -11.42 -2.61 22.76
CA SER A 553 -10.33 -2.43 23.71
C SER A 553 -10.99 -1.73 24.89
N ARG A 554 -11.16 -2.43 26.02
CA ARG A 554 -11.37 -1.72 27.27
C ARG A 554 -10.27 -0.68 27.30
N LYS A 555 -10.66 0.59 27.21
CA LYS A 555 -9.77 1.71 27.44
C LYS A 555 -8.98 1.35 28.69
N CYS A 556 -7.66 1.30 28.62
CA CYS A 556 -6.83 1.60 29.78
C CYS A 556 -7.15 3.04 30.17
N THR A 557 -8.26 3.26 30.86
CA THR A 557 -8.54 4.52 31.52
C THR A 557 -7.66 4.57 32.75
N SER A 558 -6.66 5.44 32.69
CA SER A 558 -6.13 6.12 33.86
C SER A 558 -7.26 6.63 34.76
N SER A 559 -7.10 6.42 36.06
CA SER A 559 -7.84 7.01 37.19
C SER A 559 -9.13 6.31 37.68
N SER A 560 -8.89 5.54 38.76
CA SER A 560 -9.50 5.62 40.10
C SER A 560 -11.01 5.44 40.30
N SER A 561 -11.28 4.57 41.29
CA SER A 561 -12.49 4.37 42.09
C SER A 561 -13.61 3.52 41.46
N ILE A 562 -13.68 2.25 41.87
CA ILE A 562 -14.73 1.70 42.74
C ILE A 562 -14.14 0.43 43.38
N TYR A 563 -13.70 0.58 44.63
CA TYR A 563 -13.45 -0.54 45.54
C TYR A 563 -14.78 -0.88 46.22
N ASN A 564 -15.18 -2.14 46.19
CA ASN A 564 -15.32 -2.95 47.41
C ASN A 564 -15.87 -4.34 47.07
N ASP A 565 -15.31 -5.31 47.80
CA ASP A 565 -15.77 -6.68 48.02
C ASP A 565 -15.34 -7.77 47.03
N ILE A 566 -14.13 -8.33 47.25
CA ILE A 566 -13.81 -9.78 47.30
C ILE A 566 -12.50 -9.97 48.11
N PRO A 567 -12.33 -11.06 48.89
CA PRO A 567 -11.35 -11.16 49.96
C PRO A 567 -9.95 -11.60 49.49
N ASP A 568 -8.97 -10.87 50.00
CA ASP A 568 -7.60 -11.25 50.40
C ASP A 568 -6.91 -12.43 49.66
N GLY A 569 -5.92 -12.09 48.83
CA GLY A 569 -4.94 -13.06 48.32
C GLY A 569 -4.28 -12.69 46.98
N LYS A 570 -3.44 -11.65 46.97
CA LYS A 570 -2.34 -11.34 46.02
C LYS A 570 -2.41 -11.95 44.59
N HIS A 571 -2.74 -11.12 43.59
CA HIS A 571 -1.80 -10.58 42.59
C HIS A 571 -2.59 -9.79 41.52
N GLU A 572 -2.15 -8.56 41.30
CA GLU A 572 -2.60 -7.63 40.25
C GLU A 572 -2.27 -8.19 38.86
N GLY A 573 -2.90 -7.64 37.81
CA GLY A 573 -2.73 -8.04 36.41
C GLY A 573 -1.34 -7.75 35.82
N ASP A 574 -0.31 -8.37 36.40
CA ASP A 574 1.07 -8.29 35.92
C ASP A 574 1.25 -9.23 34.72
N ILE A 575 1.65 -8.64 33.60
CA ILE A 575 2.23 -9.37 32.47
C ILE A 575 3.47 -10.09 33.02
N ILE A 576 3.42 -11.42 33.10
CA ILE A 576 4.56 -12.21 33.54
C ILE A 576 5.55 -12.26 32.37
N PHE A 577 6.61 -11.46 32.43
CA PHE A 577 7.76 -11.60 31.57
C PHE A 577 8.63 -12.74 32.11
N SER A 578 8.93 -13.71 31.25
CA SER A 578 10.05 -14.62 31.52
C SER A 578 11.37 -13.88 31.24
N ASN A 579 12.40 -14.14 32.05
CA ASN A 579 13.71 -13.52 31.87
C ASN A 579 14.22 -13.76 30.45
N PRO A 580 14.83 -12.74 29.81
CA PRO A 580 15.33 -12.88 28.45
C PRO A 580 16.37 -13.99 28.38
N GLU A 581 16.16 -14.94 27.46
CA GLU A 581 17.12 -16.01 27.18
C GLU A 581 17.89 -15.66 25.90
N GLY A 582 19.23 -15.59 25.99
CA GLY A 582 20.13 -15.31 24.85
C GLY A 582 21.34 -14.46 25.23
N SER A 583 22.33 -14.39 24.34
CA SER A 583 23.47 -13.47 24.47
C SER A 583 23.02 -12.05 24.15
N ASP A 584 23.18 -11.13 25.10
CA ASP A 584 22.85 -9.73 24.89
C ASP A 584 23.83 -9.06 23.91
N SER A 585 23.30 -8.49 22.82
CA SER A 585 24.10 -7.76 21.84
C SER A 585 24.26 -6.26 22.17
N GLY A 586 23.55 -5.74 23.19
CA GLY A 586 23.50 -4.32 23.55
C GLY A 586 22.73 -3.42 22.56
N VAL A 587 21.98 -4.02 21.64
CA VAL A 587 21.29 -3.30 20.55
C VAL A 587 19.80 -3.45 20.71
N PHE A 588 19.13 -2.35 21.07
CA PHE A 588 17.70 -2.32 21.34
C PHE A 588 16.94 -1.61 20.21
N PRO A 589 15.75 -2.08 19.83
CA PRO A 589 14.88 -1.39 18.89
C PRO A 589 14.49 0.01 19.37
N SER A 590 14.65 1.03 18.50
CA SER A 590 14.26 2.42 18.78
C SER A 590 13.11 2.89 17.87
N PRO A 591 12.30 3.90 18.25
CA PRO A 591 11.25 4.44 17.39
C PRO A 591 11.78 4.87 16.01
N GLY A 592 11.14 4.40 14.95
CA GLY A 592 11.54 4.62 13.55
C GLY A 592 12.52 3.57 13.00
N SER A 593 13.01 2.64 13.83
CA SER A 593 13.76 1.47 13.37
C SER A 593 12.83 0.40 12.81
N LEU A 594 13.33 -0.36 11.84
CA LEU A 594 12.69 -1.57 11.33
C LEU A 594 13.21 -2.78 12.10
N THR A 595 12.32 -3.47 12.81
CA THR A 595 12.64 -4.66 13.60
C THR A 595 12.06 -5.90 12.95
N CYS A 596 12.87 -6.95 12.86
CA CYS A 596 12.50 -8.27 12.39
C CYS A 596 12.48 -9.25 13.57
N ILE A 597 11.36 -9.94 13.75
CA ILE A 597 11.16 -10.92 14.82
C ILE A 597 10.74 -12.29 14.28
N SER A 598 11.03 -13.32 15.05
CA SER A 598 10.35 -14.63 14.98
C SER A 598 9.37 -14.72 16.15
N TYR A 599 8.16 -15.22 15.93
CA TYR A 599 7.17 -15.34 16.99
C TYR A 599 6.25 -16.55 16.86
N VAL A 600 5.71 -16.99 17.99
CA VAL A 600 4.67 -18.01 18.11
C VAL A 600 3.64 -17.51 19.11
N VAL A 601 2.36 -17.58 18.74
CA VAL A 601 1.21 -17.26 19.58
C VAL A 601 0.39 -18.53 19.81
N ALA A 602 0.22 -18.90 21.08
CA ALA A 602 -0.49 -20.10 21.47
C ALA A 602 -1.61 -19.81 22.47
N LEU A 603 -2.75 -20.48 22.29
CA LEU A 603 -3.81 -20.54 23.27
C LEU A 603 -3.47 -21.59 24.33
N VAL A 604 -3.41 -21.17 25.60
CA VAL A 604 -3.11 -22.04 26.72
C VAL A 604 -4.36 -22.19 27.61
N LYS A 605 -4.79 -23.43 27.82
CA LYS A 605 -5.89 -23.77 28.73
C LYS A 605 -5.35 -24.47 29.98
N LYS A 606 -5.69 -23.94 31.15
CA LYS A 606 -5.38 -24.58 32.44
C LYS A 606 -6.40 -25.70 32.72
N GLU A 607 -5.97 -26.95 32.61
CA GLU A 607 -6.74 -28.13 33.02
C GLU A 607 -6.13 -28.78 34.27
N LYS A 608 -6.91 -29.62 34.97
CA LYS A 608 -6.49 -30.23 36.25
C LYS A 608 -5.31 -31.22 36.12
N ASP A 609 -5.08 -31.78 34.93
CA ASP A 609 -4.08 -32.83 34.65
C ASP A 609 -3.03 -32.42 33.57
N GLY A 610 -2.92 -31.12 33.23
CA GLY A 610 -1.96 -30.63 32.25
C GLY A 610 -2.36 -29.29 31.60
N HIS A 611 -1.44 -28.69 30.84
CA HIS A 611 -1.72 -27.49 30.04
C HIS A 611 -1.95 -27.94 28.59
N LEU A 612 -3.14 -27.67 28.04
CA LEU A 612 -3.38 -27.84 26.61
C LEU A 612 -2.91 -26.57 25.89
N ILE A 613 -1.96 -26.71 24.97
CA ILE A 613 -1.37 -25.62 24.20
C ILE A 613 -1.76 -25.82 22.72
N GLU A 614 -2.48 -24.87 22.15
CA GLU A 614 -2.82 -24.85 20.73
C GLU A 614 -2.18 -23.64 20.06
N ILE A 615 -1.33 -23.88 19.04
CA ILE A 615 -0.71 -22.79 18.28
C ILE A 615 -1.75 -22.17 17.36
N LEU A 616 -1.99 -20.86 17.51
CA LEU A 616 -2.94 -20.11 16.69
C LEU A 616 -2.24 -19.43 15.50
N GLU A 617 -1.04 -18.91 15.72
CA GLU A 617 -0.29 -18.13 14.73
C GLU A 617 1.21 -18.26 15.01
N SER A 618 2.02 -18.37 13.95
CA SER A 618 3.48 -18.39 14.07
C SER A 618 4.11 -17.85 12.80
N ASN A 619 5.22 -17.12 12.93
CA ASN A 619 6.01 -16.65 11.80
C ASN A 619 7.49 -16.63 12.16
N ASP A 620 8.33 -17.08 11.24
CA ASP A 620 9.79 -17.09 11.43
C ASP A 620 10.40 -15.70 11.19
N GLU A 621 9.87 -14.92 10.25
CA GLU A 621 10.38 -13.59 9.91
C GLU A 621 9.24 -12.58 9.72
N PHE A 622 9.06 -11.71 10.70
CA PHE A 622 8.06 -10.66 10.67
C PHE A 622 8.70 -9.30 10.93
N GLU A 623 8.63 -8.41 9.92
CA GLU A 623 9.22 -7.07 9.99
C GLU A 623 8.18 -5.97 10.25
N PHE A 624 8.50 -5.01 11.11
CA PHE A 624 7.63 -3.86 11.36
C PHE A 624 8.43 -2.65 11.87
N GLU A 625 7.82 -1.45 11.77
CA GLU A 625 8.44 -0.21 12.23
C GLU A 625 8.02 0.07 13.69
N ILE A 626 9.01 0.28 14.55
CA ILE A 626 8.81 0.61 15.97
C ILE A 626 8.30 2.06 16.10
N GLY A 627 7.37 2.30 17.03
CA GLY A 627 6.83 3.62 17.36
C GLY A 627 5.66 4.07 16.48
N THR A 628 5.20 3.22 15.56
CA THR A 628 4.06 3.53 14.67
C THR A 628 2.75 2.86 15.09
N GLY A 629 2.81 1.93 16.06
CA GLY A 629 1.70 1.03 16.40
C GLY A 629 1.45 0.00 15.31
N SER A 630 2.53 -0.54 14.72
CA SER A 630 2.43 -1.56 13.67
C SER A 630 2.13 -2.97 14.22
N VAL A 631 2.28 -3.16 15.52
CA VAL A 631 1.98 -4.41 16.25
C VAL A 631 1.24 -4.10 17.54
N THR A 632 0.72 -5.13 18.22
CA THR A 632 0.01 -4.96 19.49
C THR A 632 0.89 -4.30 20.55
N GLY A 633 0.29 -3.43 21.37
CA GLY A 633 1.01 -2.69 22.42
C GLY A 633 1.84 -3.55 23.36
N PRO A 634 1.32 -4.68 23.91
CA PRO A 634 2.10 -5.58 24.76
C PRO A 634 3.32 -6.19 24.04
N LEU A 635 3.18 -6.53 22.76
CA LEU A 635 4.27 -7.08 21.95
C LEU A 635 5.34 -6.03 21.68
N GLU A 636 4.95 -4.82 21.28
CA GLU A 636 5.90 -3.73 21.04
C GLU A 636 6.68 -3.38 22.32
N ALA A 637 5.99 -3.31 23.46
CA ALA A 637 6.61 -3.05 24.77
C ALA A 637 7.57 -4.16 25.22
N CYS A 638 7.31 -5.42 24.84
CA CYS A 638 8.23 -6.52 25.07
C CYS A 638 9.48 -6.40 24.18
N ILE A 639 9.30 -6.13 22.90
CA ILE A 639 10.37 -6.07 21.90
C ILE A 639 11.33 -4.92 22.16
N THR A 640 10.85 -3.76 22.63
CA THR A 640 11.73 -2.64 22.98
C THR A 640 12.64 -2.90 24.18
N GLN A 641 12.38 -3.95 24.96
CA GLN A 641 13.21 -4.38 26.09
C GLN A 641 14.19 -5.51 25.75
N LEU A 642 14.13 -6.04 24.52
CA LEU A 642 14.98 -7.14 24.07
C LEU A 642 16.07 -6.63 23.13
N SER A 643 17.23 -7.27 23.18
CA SER A 643 18.30 -7.08 22.20
C SER A 643 18.32 -8.19 21.14
N ILE A 644 19.15 -8.02 20.11
CA ILE A 644 19.23 -8.96 18.99
C ILE A 644 19.63 -10.36 19.51
N ASN A 645 18.94 -11.39 19.01
CA ASN A 645 19.03 -12.80 19.42
C ASN A 645 18.49 -13.15 20.81
N GLN A 646 17.99 -12.19 21.59
CA GLN A 646 17.24 -12.51 22.80
C GLN A 646 15.82 -12.97 22.46
N SER A 647 15.30 -13.82 23.35
CA SER A 647 13.93 -14.30 23.30
C SER A 647 13.21 -14.05 24.61
N ALA A 648 11.90 -13.84 24.54
CA ALA A 648 11.04 -13.71 25.71
C ALA A 648 9.71 -14.42 25.48
N LYS A 649 9.11 -14.83 26.60
CA LYS A 649 7.71 -15.25 26.63
C LYS A 649 6.91 -14.38 27.57
N PHE A 650 5.70 -14.04 27.16
CA PHE A 650 4.76 -13.29 27.99
C PHE A 650 3.33 -13.76 27.72
N ILE A 651 2.44 -13.52 28.68
CA ILE A 651 1.04 -13.90 28.60
C ILE A 651 0.18 -12.64 28.56
N THR A 652 -0.83 -12.63 27.71
CA THR A 652 -1.84 -11.56 27.65
C THR A 652 -3.24 -12.09 27.90
N GLU A 653 -4.16 -11.15 28.13
CA GLU A 653 -5.59 -11.44 28.10
C GLU A 653 -6.03 -11.96 26.72
N LEU A 654 -7.14 -12.70 26.72
CA LEU A 654 -7.70 -13.31 25.54
C LEU A 654 -8.32 -12.23 24.62
N PRO A 655 -7.93 -12.13 23.34
CA PRO A 655 -8.56 -11.20 22.40
C PRO A 655 -10.02 -11.60 22.12
N PRO A 656 -10.82 -10.71 21.50
CA PRO A 656 -12.17 -11.04 21.05
C PRO A 656 -12.24 -12.37 20.32
N LYS A 657 -13.27 -13.16 20.63
CA LYS A 657 -13.47 -14.52 20.11
C LYS A 657 -13.37 -14.60 18.58
N ASP A 658 -13.80 -13.57 17.88
CA ASP A 658 -13.81 -13.51 16.42
C ASP A 658 -12.39 -13.46 15.83
N LEU A 659 -11.44 -12.79 16.50
CA LEU A 659 -10.03 -12.77 16.09
C LEU A 659 -9.38 -14.15 16.26
N ILE A 660 -9.71 -14.86 17.33
CA ILE A 660 -9.22 -16.23 17.58
C ILE A 660 -9.75 -17.19 16.53
N LEU A 661 -11.05 -17.11 16.24
CA LEU A 661 -11.68 -17.96 15.23
C LEU A 661 -11.18 -17.63 13.82
N ALA A 662 -10.80 -16.38 13.55
CA ALA A 662 -10.16 -16.01 12.29
C ALA A 662 -8.71 -16.49 12.18
N ALA A 663 -7.97 -16.54 13.29
CA ALA A 663 -6.59 -17.01 13.34
C ALA A 663 -6.48 -18.54 13.23
N SER A 664 -7.34 -19.29 13.94
CA SER A 664 -7.28 -20.75 13.95
C SER A 664 -7.92 -21.38 12.72
N ALA A 665 -7.20 -22.29 12.07
CA ALA A 665 -7.73 -23.16 11.02
C ALA A 665 -8.66 -24.26 11.56
N LYS A 666 -8.60 -24.58 12.87
CA LYS A 666 -9.37 -25.65 13.55
C LYS A 666 -10.49 -25.08 14.42
N SER A 667 -11.29 -24.18 13.84
CA SER A 667 -12.33 -23.40 14.53
C SER A 667 -13.36 -24.22 15.31
N ASP A 668 -13.68 -25.42 14.86
CA ASP A 668 -14.83 -26.19 15.34
C ASP A 668 -14.57 -26.83 16.71
N VAL A 669 -13.31 -27.24 16.96
CA VAL A 669 -12.85 -27.79 18.25
C VAL A 669 -12.73 -26.66 19.27
N LEU A 670 -12.19 -25.51 18.86
CA LEU A 670 -11.94 -24.33 19.68
C LEU A 670 -13.22 -23.72 20.26
N LEU A 671 -14.31 -23.66 19.48
CA LEU A 671 -15.60 -23.12 19.94
C LEU A 671 -16.15 -23.82 21.18
N SER A 672 -15.95 -25.14 21.28
CA SER A 672 -16.39 -25.95 22.43
C SER A 672 -15.46 -25.81 23.64
N GLN A 673 -14.21 -25.38 23.42
CA GLN A 673 -13.15 -25.32 24.42
C GLN A 673 -12.95 -23.91 25.01
N LEU A 674 -13.43 -22.86 24.33
CA LEU A 674 -13.40 -21.46 24.77
C LEU A 674 -14.44 -21.19 25.88
N SER A 675 -14.26 -21.80 27.05
CA SER A 675 -14.89 -21.33 28.29
C SER A 675 -14.10 -20.12 28.82
N PRO A 676 -14.74 -18.97 29.10
CA PRO A 676 -14.05 -17.70 29.37
C PRO A 676 -13.15 -17.70 30.62
N ASN A 677 -13.30 -18.65 31.54
CA ASN A 677 -12.65 -18.57 32.84
C ASN A 677 -11.25 -19.23 32.93
N ASN A 678 -10.78 -19.95 31.91
CA ASN A 678 -9.55 -20.78 32.00
C ASN A 678 -8.55 -20.67 30.82
N CYS A 679 -8.75 -19.74 29.87
CA CYS A 679 -7.90 -19.62 28.67
C CYS A 679 -7.07 -18.33 28.69
N LEU A 680 -5.80 -18.44 28.30
CA LEU A 680 -4.85 -17.33 28.20
C LEU A 680 -4.11 -17.39 26.86
N LEU A 681 -3.56 -16.25 26.41
CA LEU A 681 -2.78 -16.17 25.18
C LEU A 681 -1.29 -16.02 25.53
N GLU A 682 -0.48 -17.02 25.16
CA GLU A 682 0.97 -17.01 25.36
C GLU A 682 1.68 -16.59 24.07
N PHE A 683 2.60 -15.64 24.19
CA PHE A 683 3.49 -15.20 23.13
C PHE A 683 4.90 -15.69 23.43
N SER A 684 5.55 -16.26 22.42
CA SER A 684 7.00 -16.54 22.41
C SER A 684 7.62 -15.75 21.27
N VAL A 685 8.60 -14.89 21.55
CA VAL A 685 9.14 -13.95 20.56
C VAL A 685 10.66 -13.93 20.64
N LYS A 686 11.33 -13.77 19.51
CA LYS A 686 12.78 -13.61 19.38
C LYS A 686 13.12 -12.51 18.40
N ILE A 687 14.04 -11.61 18.75
CA ILE A 687 14.54 -10.59 17.82
C ILE A 687 15.61 -11.20 16.91
N LEU A 688 15.44 -11.03 15.60
CA LEU A 688 16.39 -11.48 14.58
C LEU A 688 17.28 -10.35 14.08
N ARG A 689 16.70 -9.17 13.83
CA ARG A 689 17.42 -8.02 13.25
C ARG A 689 16.76 -6.69 13.63
N VAL A 690 17.55 -5.65 13.78
CA VAL A 690 17.11 -4.25 13.92
C VAL A 690 17.85 -3.40 12.90
N THR A 691 17.12 -2.60 12.11
CA THR A 691 17.65 -1.68 11.11
C THR A 691 17.34 -0.25 11.53
N GLU A 692 18.35 0.57 11.72
CA GLU A 692 18.19 1.97 12.16
C GLU A 692 17.66 2.88 11.04
N PRO A 693 16.95 3.97 11.38
CA PRO A 693 16.45 4.93 10.40
C PRO A 693 17.60 5.62 9.64
N LEU A 694 17.39 5.90 8.35
CA LEU A 694 18.37 6.56 7.48
C LEU A 694 18.77 7.96 8.01
N GLU A 695 20.08 8.17 8.08
CA GLU A 695 20.87 9.32 8.59
C GLU A 695 20.31 10.72 8.30
N ASP A 696 19.76 10.95 7.09
CA ASP A 696 19.19 12.25 6.68
C ASP A 696 18.09 12.79 7.62
N ARG A 697 17.38 11.89 8.32
CA ARG A 697 16.31 12.27 9.26
C ARG A 697 16.86 12.71 10.62
N LEU A 698 18.02 12.21 11.03
CA LEU A 698 18.65 12.53 12.32
C LEU A 698 19.38 13.87 12.27
N GLU A 699 20.13 14.13 11.19
CA GLU A 699 20.85 15.41 11.03
C GLU A 699 19.88 16.62 10.93
N GLN A 700 18.76 16.47 10.22
CA GLN A 700 17.76 17.55 10.07
C GLN A 700 16.96 17.83 11.35
N ALA A 701 16.87 16.87 12.27
CA ALA A 701 16.12 17.01 13.51
C ALA A 701 16.95 17.62 14.64
N LEU A 702 18.27 17.40 14.66
CA LEU A 702 19.15 17.78 15.77
C LEU A 702 19.93 19.08 15.52
N PHE A 703 20.20 19.44 14.25
CA PHE A 703 21.00 20.61 13.91
C PHE A 703 20.24 21.58 13.01
N SER A 704 20.23 22.86 13.38
CA SER A 704 19.68 23.95 12.56
C SER A 704 20.71 25.07 12.43
N PRO A 705 21.30 25.30 11.24
CA PRO A 705 21.11 24.56 9.98
C PRO A 705 21.67 23.12 10.03
N PRO A 706 21.33 22.23 9.07
CA PRO A 706 21.85 20.85 9.01
C PRO A 706 23.38 20.79 9.04
N LEU A 707 23.94 19.72 9.62
CA LEU A 707 25.37 19.60 9.88
C LEU A 707 26.22 19.66 8.59
N SER A 708 25.77 19.00 7.52
CA SER A 708 26.36 19.09 6.18
C SER A 708 26.50 20.52 5.67
N LYS A 709 25.47 21.36 5.87
CA LYS A 709 25.53 22.79 5.52
C LYS A 709 26.50 23.56 6.40
N GLN A 710 26.54 23.28 7.71
CA GLN A 710 27.49 23.92 8.61
C GLN A 710 28.95 23.64 8.20
N ARG A 711 29.26 22.42 7.76
CA ARG A 711 30.60 22.05 7.25
C ARG A 711 30.99 22.88 6.02
N VAL A 712 30.07 22.99 5.06
CA VAL A 712 30.27 23.81 3.85
C VAL A 712 30.46 25.28 4.23
N ASP A 713 29.60 25.84 5.10
CA ASP A 713 29.70 27.22 5.56
C ASP A 713 31.03 27.49 6.31
N PHE A 714 31.55 26.50 7.04
CA PHE A 714 32.86 26.57 7.68
C PHE A 714 33.99 26.63 6.65
N ALA A 715 33.97 25.74 5.66
CA ALA A 715 34.98 25.72 4.60
C ALA A 715 34.96 27.01 3.77
N VAL A 716 33.77 27.48 3.35
CA VAL A 716 33.59 28.73 2.58
C VAL A 716 34.15 29.94 3.33
N ARG A 717 33.89 30.07 4.64
CA ARG A 717 34.46 31.15 5.45
C ARG A 717 35.98 31.13 5.45
N HIS A 718 36.59 29.98 5.73
CA HIS A 718 38.04 29.86 5.73
C HIS A 718 38.66 30.07 4.35
N ILE A 719 38.01 29.62 3.28
CA ILE A 719 38.48 29.87 1.91
C ILE A 719 38.54 31.37 1.63
N ASN A 720 37.50 32.11 1.99
CA ASN A 720 37.42 33.55 1.76
C ASN A 720 38.41 34.36 2.63
N GLU A 721 38.67 33.94 3.87
CA GLU A 721 39.66 34.57 4.77
C GLU A 721 41.11 34.46 4.25
N ASN A 722 41.44 33.40 3.50
CA ASN A 722 42.80 33.13 3.03
C ASN A 722 43.16 33.80 1.69
N HIS A 723 42.22 34.52 1.06
CA HIS A 723 42.40 35.21 -0.24
C HIS A 723 43.12 34.35 -1.30
N ALA A 724 42.70 33.11 -1.45
CA ALA A 724 43.30 32.14 -2.36
C ALA A 724 42.84 32.35 -3.81
N THR A 725 43.68 31.92 -4.77
CA THR A 725 43.37 31.96 -6.21
C THR A 725 42.98 30.59 -6.77
N SER A 726 43.45 29.51 -6.14
CA SER A 726 43.21 28.14 -6.59
C SER A 726 42.70 27.22 -5.47
N LEU A 727 41.63 26.47 -5.75
CA LEU A 727 41.03 25.50 -4.83
C LEU A 727 40.96 24.11 -5.49
N ILE A 728 41.31 23.08 -4.72
CA ILE A 728 41.03 21.69 -5.02
C ILE A 728 40.13 21.09 -3.94
N ASP A 729 39.07 20.41 -4.36
CA ASP A 729 38.13 19.68 -3.50
C ASP A 729 38.30 18.17 -3.71
N PHE A 730 38.92 17.51 -2.74
CA PHE A 730 39.17 16.07 -2.70
C PHE A 730 37.92 15.37 -2.16
N GLY A 731 37.29 14.56 -3.02
CA GLY A 731 35.99 13.94 -2.72
C GLY A 731 34.83 14.91 -2.88
N CYS A 732 34.78 15.63 -4.00
CA CYS A 732 33.79 16.71 -4.20
C CYS A 732 32.33 16.23 -4.32
N GLY A 733 32.10 14.92 -4.50
CA GLY A 733 30.77 14.31 -4.57
C GLY A 733 29.88 14.94 -5.64
N SER A 734 28.70 15.42 -5.25
CA SER A 734 27.78 16.17 -6.13
C SER A 734 28.14 17.64 -6.31
N GLY A 735 29.22 18.13 -5.69
CA GLY A 735 29.73 19.48 -5.84
C GLY A 735 29.07 20.52 -4.92
N SER A 736 28.53 20.13 -3.76
CA SER A 736 27.80 21.03 -2.85
C SER A 736 28.67 22.18 -2.30
N LEU A 737 29.94 21.91 -2.00
CA LEU A 737 30.92 22.95 -1.63
C LEU A 737 31.18 23.90 -2.80
N LEU A 738 31.46 23.36 -3.98
CA LEU A 738 31.74 24.15 -5.18
C LEU A 738 30.54 25.02 -5.58
N ASP A 739 29.32 24.49 -5.47
CA ASP A 739 28.08 25.24 -5.70
C ASP A 739 27.92 26.39 -4.70
N SER A 740 28.10 26.10 -3.40
CA SER A 740 28.01 27.12 -2.34
C SER A 740 29.07 28.22 -2.50
N LEU A 741 30.27 27.88 -2.99
CA LEU A 741 31.30 28.86 -3.33
C LEU A 741 30.90 29.79 -4.48
N LEU A 742 30.11 29.31 -5.44
CA LEU A 742 29.60 30.13 -6.55
C LEU A 742 28.47 31.08 -6.15
N GLU A 743 27.82 30.84 -5.00
CA GLU A 743 26.78 31.71 -4.45
C GLU A 743 27.35 32.89 -3.67
N HIS A 744 28.57 32.77 -3.15
CA HIS A 744 29.24 33.81 -2.37
C HIS A 744 30.28 34.55 -3.21
N SER A 745 30.62 35.79 -2.82
CA SER A 745 31.73 36.51 -3.45
C SER A 745 33.06 35.90 -3.02
N THR A 746 33.79 35.28 -3.95
CA THR A 746 35.09 34.66 -3.70
C THR A 746 36.22 35.31 -4.53
N THR A 747 37.45 35.12 -4.09
CA THR A 747 38.68 35.55 -4.79
C THR A 747 39.28 34.45 -5.67
N LEU A 748 38.63 33.28 -5.74
CA LEU A 748 39.10 32.13 -6.49
C LEU A 748 39.01 32.38 -8.00
N GLU A 749 40.07 32.03 -8.71
CA GLU A 749 40.17 32.05 -10.17
C GLU A 749 40.08 30.63 -10.75
N LYS A 750 40.56 29.61 -10.02
CA LYS A 750 40.55 28.21 -10.46
C LYS A 750 39.96 27.29 -9.40
N ILE A 751 38.94 26.52 -9.77
CA ILE A 751 38.35 25.48 -8.92
C ILE A 751 38.51 24.10 -9.55
N VAL A 752 38.87 23.10 -8.75
CA VAL A 752 39.01 21.71 -9.18
C VAL A 752 38.26 20.81 -8.22
N GLY A 753 37.49 19.85 -8.74
CA GLY A 753 36.91 18.76 -7.98
C GLY A 753 37.49 17.43 -8.42
N VAL A 754 37.76 16.52 -7.47
CA VAL A 754 38.22 15.16 -7.71
C VAL A 754 37.30 14.20 -6.98
N ASP A 755 36.79 13.18 -7.66
CA ASP A 755 36.00 12.11 -7.03
C ASP A 755 36.11 10.82 -7.84
N ILE A 756 35.87 9.66 -7.21
CA ILE A 756 35.74 8.37 -7.90
C ILE A 756 34.31 8.08 -8.37
N SER A 757 33.34 8.84 -7.84
CA SER A 757 31.92 8.71 -8.13
C SER A 757 31.54 9.46 -9.40
N VAL A 758 31.59 8.75 -10.52
CA VAL A 758 31.13 9.22 -11.84
C VAL A 758 29.70 9.81 -11.78
N LYS A 759 28.82 9.23 -10.94
CA LYS A 759 27.46 9.74 -10.72
C LYS A 759 27.47 11.10 -9.99
N GLY A 760 28.34 11.28 -8.99
CA GLY A 760 28.53 12.54 -8.29
C GLY A 760 29.05 13.63 -9.23
N LEU A 761 30.15 13.34 -9.93
CA LEU A 761 30.78 14.25 -10.90
C LEU A 761 29.82 14.71 -12.00
N THR A 762 28.95 13.82 -12.50
CA THR A 762 27.92 14.18 -13.48
C THR A 762 26.96 15.25 -12.94
N ARG A 763 26.60 15.18 -11.66
CA ARG A 763 25.73 16.18 -11.02
C ARG A 763 26.48 17.48 -10.76
N ALA A 764 27.70 17.39 -10.24
CA ALA A 764 28.57 18.54 -10.03
C ALA A 764 28.75 19.35 -11.32
N ALA A 765 29.05 18.67 -12.43
CA ALA A 765 29.21 19.32 -13.74
C ALA A 765 27.94 20.07 -14.19
N LYS A 766 26.76 19.51 -13.98
CA LYS A 766 25.48 20.15 -14.33
C LYS A 766 25.22 21.39 -13.48
N ILE A 767 25.50 21.33 -12.18
CA ILE A 767 25.33 22.44 -11.24
C ILE A 767 26.31 23.57 -11.59
N LEU A 768 27.60 23.24 -11.71
CA LEU A 768 28.65 24.20 -12.06
C LEU A 768 28.38 24.87 -13.39
N HIS A 769 28.01 24.11 -14.43
CA HIS A 769 27.70 24.67 -15.73
C HIS A 769 26.54 25.68 -15.67
N SER A 770 25.47 25.36 -14.93
CA SER A 770 24.32 26.24 -14.75
C SER A 770 24.71 27.55 -14.05
N LYS A 771 25.50 27.47 -12.97
CA LYS A 771 25.89 28.63 -12.16
C LYS A 771 26.94 29.50 -12.85
N LEU A 772 27.97 28.91 -13.46
CA LEU A 772 29.04 29.63 -14.16
C LEU A 772 28.57 30.29 -15.46
N SER A 773 27.48 29.78 -16.07
CA SER A 773 26.88 30.42 -17.26
C SER A 773 26.07 31.67 -16.95
N VAL A 774 25.62 31.84 -15.70
CA VAL A 774 24.73 32.93 -15.26
C VAL A 774 25.44 33.94 -14.37
N ASN A 775 26.38 33.50 -13.53
CA ASN A 775 27.06 34.35 -12.56
C ASN A 775 28.35 34.94 -13.14
N SER A 776 28.52 36.25 -12.97
CA SER A 776 29.79 36.95 -13.18
C SER A 776 30.74 36.69 -11.99
N SER A 777 31.16 35.44 -11.81
CA SER A 777 32.16 35.05 -10.80
C SER A 777 33.58 35.35 -11.28
N ASN A 778 34.52 35.55 -10.35
CA ASN A 778 35.97 35.72 -10.66
C ASN A 778 36.63 34.43 -11.19
N ILE A 779 35.90 33.32 -11.22
CA ILE A 779 36.40 32.02 -11.66
C ILE A 779 36.64 32.03 -13.16
N GLN A 780 37.89 31.78 -13.54
CA GLN A 780 38.36 31.69 -14.91
C GLN A 780 38.38 30.25 -15.43
N SER A 781 38.51 29.27 -14.54
CA SER A 781 38.59 27.84 -14.89
C SER A 781 37.96 26.94 -13.81
N ALA A 782 37.17 25.96 -14.25
CA ALA A 782 36.59 24.93 -13.39
C ALA A 782 36.79 23.55 -14.05
N ILE A 783 37.35 22.58 -13.30
CA ILE A 783 37.66 21.24 -13.84
C ILE A 783 37.22 20.16 -12.86
N LEU A 784 36.59 19.10 -13.37
CA LEU A 784 36.21 17.92 -12.62
C LEU A 784 36.98 16.69 -13.12
N TYR A 785 37.64 16.00 -12.20
CA TYR A 785 38.44 14.81 -12.46
C TYR A 785 37.80 13.56 -11.84
N ASP A 786 37.80 12.47 -12.62
CA ASP A 786 37.55 11.12 -12.13
C ASP A 786 38.90 10.50 -11.74
N GLY A 787 39.08 10.24 -10.45
CA GLY A 787 40.35 9.78 -9.90
C GLY A 787 40.31 9.52 -8.39
N SER A 788 41.17 8.61 -7.93
CA SER A 788 41.33 8.30 -6.51
C SER A 788 42.25 9.30 -5.83
N ILE A 789 41.80 9.92 -4.73
CA ILE A 789 42.59 10.92 -4.00
C ILE A 789 43.87 10.36 -3.36
N THR A 790 44.01 9.04 -3.31
CA THR A 790 45.24 8.35 -2.85
C THR A 790 46.31 8.27 -3.93
N GLU A 791 45.99 8.58 -5.18
CA GLU A 791 46.93 8.63 -6.29
C GLU A 791 47.38 10.07 -6.54
N PHE A 792 48.62 10.25 -6.98
CA PHE A 792 49.14 11.58 -7.30
C PHE A 792 48.94 11.92 -8.78
N ASP A 793 48.41 13.12 -9.04
CA ASP A 793 48.31 13.70 -10.38
C ASP A 793 49.08 15.02 -10.43
N SER A 794 50.09 15.08 -11.31
CA SER A 794 50.97 16.26 -11.40
C SER A 794 50.26 17.56 -11.78
N ARG A 795 49.05 17.51 -12.37
CA ARG A 795 48.25 18.70 -12.71
C ARG A 795 47.67 19.42 -11.49
N LEU A 796 47.67 18.75 -10.33
CA LEU A 796 47.03 19.22 -9.10
C LEU A 796 48.04 19.66 -8.03
N CYS A 797 49.33 19.70 -8.36
CA CYS A 797 50.38 20.16 -7.46
C CYS A 797 50.35 21.70 -7.28
N GLY A 798 50.54 22.16 -6.05
CA GLY A 798 50.78 23.57 -5.73
C GLY A 798 49.53 24.46 -5.67
N PHE A 799 48.36 23.89 -5.36
CA PHE A 799 47.13 24.66 -5.15
C PHE A 799 47.19 25.48 -3.85
N ASP A 800 46.46 26.60 -3.77
CA ASP A 800 46.45 27.42 -2.56
C ASP A 800 45.66 26.76 -1.44
N ILE A 801 44.49 26.19 -1.76
CA ILE A 801 43.62 25.52 -0.78
C ILE A 801 43.24 24.14 -1.27
N GLY A 802 43.35 23.15 -0.39
CA GLY A 802 42.71 21.85 -0.52
C GLY A 802 41.58 21.68 0.50
N THR A 803 40.45 21.11 0.09
CA THR A 803 39.37 20.67 0.99
C THR A 803 39.16 19.17 0.86
N CYS A 804 38.86 18.52 1.99
CA CYS A 804 38.55 17.09 2.07
C CYS A 804 37.51 16.93 3.19
N LEU A 805 36.23 17.10 2.86
CA LEU A 805 35.15 17.20 3.85
C LEU A 805 34.36 15.89 3.93
N GLU A 806 34.48 15.17 5.05
CA GLU A 806 33.82 13.89 5.30
C GLU A 806 34.12 12.84 4.21
N VAL A 807 35.41 12.56 3.98
CA VAL A 807 35.86 11.65 2.91
C VAL A 807 36.81 10.57 3.44
N ILE A 808 37.66 10.91 4.41
CA ILE A 808 38.70 10.01 4.90
C ILE A 808 38.11 8.80 5.63
N GLU A 809 36.92 8.91 6.21
CA GLU A 809 36.20 7.83 6.88
C GLU A 809 35.57 6.81 5.93
N HIS A 810 35.42 7.15 4.63
CA HIS A 810 34.88 6.25 3.61
C HIS A 810 35.94 5.33 2.98
N MET A 811 37.20 5.45 3.40
CA MET A 811 38.31 4.60 2.97
C MET A 811 38.92 3.86 4.16
N GLU A 812 39.67 2.80 3.89
CA GLU A 812 40.35 2.06 4.96
C GLU A 812 41.32 2.98 5.72
N GLU A 813 41.52 2.78 7.02
CA GLU A 813 42.31 3.70 7.86
C GLU A 813 43.74 3.93 7.33
N HIS A 814 44.36 2.89 6.76
CA HIS A 814 45.68 3.00 6.13
C HIS A 814 45.67 3.87 4.85
N GLN A 815 44.56 3.90 4.12
CA GLN A 815 44.37 4.76 2.95
C GLN A 815 44.18 6.22 3.36
N ALA A 816 43.52 6.49 4.47
CA ALA A 816 43.43 7.85 5.03
C ALA A 816 44.82 8.41 5.40
N HIS A 817 45.68 7.57 5.97
CA HIS A 817 47.09 7.93 6.21
C HIS A 817 47.86 8.18 4.91
N LEU A 818 47.68 7.30 3.91
CA LEU A 818 48.29 7.45 2.59
C LEU A 818 47.84 8.76 1.91
N PHE A 819 46.54 9.07 1.92
CA PHE A 819 46.00 10.32 1.41
C PHE A 819 46.64 11.52 2.11
N GLY A 820 46.71 11.50 3.44
CA GLY A 820 47.35 12.58 4.20
C GLY A 820 48.79 12.81 3.78
N ASP A 821 49.56 11.73 3.61
CA ASP A 821 50.95 11.78 3.14
C ASP A 821 51.04 12.33 1.71
N VAL A 822 50.23 11.83 0.78
CA VAL A 822 50.19 12.29 -0.63
C VAL A 822 49.76 13.76 -0.71
N ALA A 823 48.75 14.18 0.06
CA ALA A 823 48.24 15.55 0.11
C ALA A 823 49.30 16.55 0.54
N LEU A 824 49.99 16.30 1.66
CA LEU A 824 50.97 17.27 2.18
C LEU A 824 52.35 17.14 1.52
N SER A 825 52.75 15.96 1.06
CA SER A 825 54.10 15.76 0.48
C SER A 825 54.17 15.99 -1.02
N LEU A 826 53.11 15.64 -1.79
CA LEU A 826 53.11 15.71 -3.24
C LEU A 826 52.20 16.84 -3.75
N PHE A 827 50.92 16.89 -3.34
CA PHE A 827 50.02 17.97 -3.76
C PHE A 827 50.39 19.33 -3.16
N ARG A 828 50.95 19.35 -1.94
CA ARG A 828 51.53 20.52 -1.25
C ARG A 828 50.63 21.77 -1.25
N PRO A 829 49.36 21.67 -0.81
CA PRO A 829 48.51 22.86 -0.76
C PRO A 829 49.01 23.84 0.31
N ARG A 830 48.84 25.15 0.12
CA ARG A 830 49.22 26.14 1.16
C ARG A 830 48.36 25.97 2.42
N VAL A 831 47.08 25.67 2.24
CA VAL A 831 46.13 25.34 3.31
C VAL A 831 45.37 24.06 2.95
N LEU A 832 45.26 23.10 3.87
CA LEU A 832 44.40 21.91 3.71
C LEU A 832 43.36 21.88 4.83
N ILE A 833 42.09 21.74 4.48
CA ILE A 833 40.97 21.60 5.43
C ILE A 833 40.44 20.17 5.34
N VAL A 834 40.54 19.43 6.44
CA VAL A 834 40.04 18.05 6.54
C VAL A 834 38.95 17.99 7.59
N SER A 835 37.79 17.41 7.26
CA SER A 835 36.74 17.09 8.25
C SER A 835 36.47 15.60 8.32
N THR A 836 36.04 15.16 9.51
CA THR A 836 35.57 13.79 9.76
C THR A 836 34.61 13.79 10.96
N PRO A 837 33.72 12.80 11.11
CA PRO A 837 32.85 12.67 12.27
C PRO A 837 33.65 12.56 13.58
N ASN A 838 33.12 13.15 14.66
CA ASN A 838 33.61 12.90 16.02
C ASN A 838 32.87 11.71 16.64
N TYR A 839 33.57 10.59 16.83
CA TYR A 839 33.01 9.37 17.41
C TYR A 839 32.41 9.58 18.81
N GLU A 840 33.01 10.46 19.62
CA GLU A 840 32.54 10.75 20.99
C GLU A 840 31.14 11.36 21.01
N TYR A 841 30.81 12.12 19.96
CA TYR A 841 29.52 12.80 19.82
C TYR A 841 28.39 11.82 19.44
N ASN A 842 28.70 10.64 18.92
CA ASN A 842 27.70 9.63 18.52
C ASN A 842 26.83 9.19 19.70
N SER A 843 27.40 9.17 20.90
CA SER A 843 26.69 8.84 22.13
C SER A 843 25.53 9.80 22.41
N ILE A 844 25.65 11.07 22.02
CA ILE A 844 24.60 12.08 22.17
C ILE A 844 23.54 11.95 21.08
N LEU A 845 23.96 11.72 19.83
CA LEU A 845 23.04 11.47 18.73
C LEU A 845 22.14 10.26 19.05
N GLN A 846 22.71 9.21 19.63
CA GLN A 846 21.99 7.99 20.03
C GLN A 846 21.17 8.15 21.31
N ARG A 847 21.56 9.02 22.27
CA ARG A 847 20.76 9.33 23.46
C ARG A 847 19.59 10.27 23.19
N SER A 848 19.76 11.25 22.30
CA SER A 848 18.71 12.22 21.95
C SER A 848 17.52 11.61 21.20
N SER A 849 17.64 10.36 20.72
CA SER A 849 16.55 9.52 20.22
C SER A 849 15.65 8.88 21.30
N LEU A 850 15.96 9.03 22.59
CA LEU A 850 15.17 8.53 23.72
C LEU A 850 14.46 9.70 24.45
N PRO A 851 13.13 9.67 24.64
CA PRO A 851 12.49 10.49 25.65
C PRO A 851 12.70 9.86 27.04
N SER A 852 13.61 10.46 27.81
CA SER A 852 13.67 10.49 29.29
C SER A 852 13.42 9.18 30.06
N LYS A 853 14.50 8.59 30.61
CA LYS A 853 14.53 8.07 32.00
C LYS A 853 15.88 8.34 32.63
N GLU A 854 15.82 8.63 33.92
CA GLU A 854 16.85 9.18 34.78
C GLU A 854 18.03 8.21 35.01
N ASP A 855 19.18 8.85 35.21
CA ASP A 855 20.52 8.37 35.50
C ASP A 855 20.67 7.06 36.30
N ASP A 856 21.34 6.06 35.71
CA ASP A 856 22.12 5.06 36.43
C ASP A 856 23.60 5.19 36.02
N PRO A 857 24.56 5.48 36.91
CA PRO A 857 25.89 5.98 36.53
C PRO A 857 26.91 4.91 36.08
N ASP A 858 26.56 3.62 36.11
CA ASP A 858 27.56 2.53 36.08
C ASP A 858 27.69 1.75 34.76
N ASP A 859 26.96 2.08 33.69
CA ASP A 859 27.11 1.39 32.40
C ASP A 859 27.85 2.22 31.33
N LYS A 860 29.17 2.34 31.50
CA LYS A 860 30.08 3.07 30.58
C LYS A 860 30.74 2.19 29.51
N SER A 861 30.19 1.01 29.19
CA SER A 861 30.95 0.02 28.39
C SER A 861 30.30 -0.51 27.11
N VAL A 862 29.20 0.09 26.63
CA VAL A 862 28.65 -0.27 25.30
C VAL A 862 29.39 0.53 24.21
N PRO A 863 30.07 -0.10 23.24
CA PRO A 863 30.72 0.61 22.14
C PRO A 863 29.66 1.28 21.24
N CYS A 864 29.87 2.56 20.98
CA CYS A 864 28.96 3.38 20.16
C CYS A 864 29.07 2.97 18.68
N ARG A 865 27.95 2.85 17.98
CA ARG A 865 27.96 2.55 16.52
C ARG A 865 28.44 3.73 15.69
N PHE A 866 29.01 3.46 14.51
CA PHE A 866 29.31 4.48 13.50
C PHE A 866 28.01 5.12 12.96
N ARG A 867 28.09 6.39 12.55
CA ARG A 867 26.96 7.19 12.04
C ARG A 867 26.42 6.71 10.71
N ASN A 868 27.29 6.14 9.87
CA ASN A 868 26.94 5.62 8.56
C ASN A 868 27.51 4.21 8.37
N PHE A 869 26.76 3.35 7.68
CA PHE A 869 27.17 1.97 7.37
C PHE A 869 28.32 1.89 6.35
N ASP A 870 28.55 2.96 5.58
CA ASP A 870 29.65 3.02 4.62
C ASP A 870 30.99 3.47 5.26
N HIS A 871 30.96 4.04 6.47
CA HIS A 871 32.18 4.41 7.19
C HIS A 871 33.01 3.18 7.56
N LYS A 872 34.31 3.23 7.28
CA LYS A 872 35.28 2.19 7.65
C LYS A 872 35.81 2.39 9.07
N PHE A 873 35.88 3.64 9.52
CA PHE A 873 36.30 4.02 10.86
C PHE A 873 35.65 5.36 11.25
N GLU A 874 35.61 5.66 12.55
CA GLU A 874 35.30 7.00 13.06
C GLU A 874 36.23 7.30 14.23
N TRP A 875 36.95 8.42 14.16
CA TRP A 875 37.95 8.77 15.15
C TRP A 875 37.35 9.58 16.31
N THR A 876 37.90 9.36 17.51
CA THR A 876 37.74 10.28 18.65
C THR A 876 38.50 11.58 18.42
N ARG A 877 38.29 12.59 19.27
CA ARG A 877 39.06 13.85 19.22
C ARG A 877 40.55 13.58 19.37
N GLU A 878 40.93 12.72 20.31
CA GLU A 878 42.32 12.36 20.55
C GLU A 878 42.94 11.62 19.35
N GLN A 879 42.23 10.65 18.76
CA GLN A 879 42.72 9.91 17.60
C GLN A 879 42.94 10.83 16.39
N PHE A 880 41.96 11.68 16.08
CA PHE A 880 42.06 12.63 14.99
C PHE A 880 43.16 13.67 15.21
N GLU A 881 43.26 14.22 16.44
CA GLU A 881 44.33 15.15 16.79
C GLU A 881 45.72 14.52 16.70
N HIS A 882 45.86 13.27 17.15
CA HIS A 882 47.12 12.54 17.08
C HIS A 882 47.55 12.32 15.63
N TRP A 883 46.64 11.80 14.80
CA TRP A 883 46.86 11.61 13.37
C TRP A 883 47.28 12.91 12.68
N ALA A 884 46.52 13.98 12.89
CA ALA A 884 46.76 15.26 12.25
C ALA A 884 48.06 15.95 12.73
N ARG A 885 48.37 15.92 14.04
CA ARG A 885 49.65 16.46 14.56
C ARG A 885 50.85 15.68 14.04
N SER A 886 50.76 14.35 14.03
CA SER A 886 51.80 13.48 13.48
C SER A 886 52.05 13.81 12.01
N LEU A 887 50.99 13.90 11.21
CA LEU A 887 51.07 14.25 9.80
C LEU A 887 51.66 15.64 9.58
N ALA A 888 51.20 16.65 10.32
CA ALA A 888 51.69 18.02 10.22
C ALA A 888 53.20 18.13 10.54
N SER A 889 53.65 17.43 11.59
CA SER A 889 55.06 17.41 12.00
C SER A 889 55.99 16.77 10.96
N ARG A 890 55.52 15.73 10.26
CA ARG A 890 56.31 15.02 9.22
C ARG A 890 56.49 15.85 7.96
N HIS A 891 55.54 16.73 7.63
CA HIS A 891 55.49 17.43 6.35
C HIS A 891 55.70 18.95 6.43
N ASN A 892 56.10 19.49 7.58
CA ASN A 892 56.29 20.94 7.81
C ASN A 892 55.01 21.76 7.63
N TYR A 893 53.93 21.30 8.26
CA TYR A 893 52.68 22.05 8.40
C TYR A 893 52.43 22.37 9.87
N SER A 894 51.76 23.48 10.11
CA SER A 894 51.07 23.74 11.38
C SER A 894 49.62 23.26 11.27
N VAL A 895 49.03 22.79 12.36
CA VAL A 895 47.63 22.33 12.37
C VAL A 895 46.84 23.04 13.47
N VAL A 896 45.63 23.48 13.12
CA VAL A 896 44.66 24.07 14.04
C VAL A 896 43.37 23.24 14.00
N PHE A 897 42.85 22.90 15.18
CA PHE A 897 41.65 22.09 15.34
C PHE A 897 40.42 22.98 15.58
N SER A 898 39.30 22.59 14.98
CA SER A 898 37.99 23.23 15.12
C SER A 898 36.89 22.22 14.80
N GLY A 899 35.65 22.65 14.63
CA GLY A 899 34.55 21.78 14.22
C GLY A 899 33.22 22.51 14.09
N VAL A 900 32.16 21.73 13.80
CA VAL A 900 30.78 22.22 13.66
C VAL A 900 29.78 21.30 14.37
N GLY A 901 28.54 21.75 14.57
CA GLY A 901 27.50 20.99 15.29
C GLY A 901 27.65 20.96 16.80
N GLY A 902 28.28 21.97 17.41
CA GLY A 902 28.50 22.03 18.85
C GLY A 902 29.43 23.18 19.25
N SER A 903 30.06 23.07 20.42
CA SER A 903 31.12 23.97 20.89
C SER A 903 32.29 23.14 21.39
N GLY A 904 33.52 23.61 21.16
CA GLY A 904 34.74 22.94 21.64
C GLY A 904 34.89 22.96 23.16
N ASP A 905 34.24 23.91 23.84
CA ASP A 905 34.35 24.10 25.29
C ASP A 905 33.37 23.26 26.12
N ILE A 906 32.46 22.54 25.46
CA ILE A 906 31.39 21.76 26.10
C ILE A 906 31.59 20.30 25.70
N GLU A 907 31.68 19.40 26.68
CA GLU A 907 31.70 17.94 26.43
C GLU A 907 30.45 17.53 25.62
N PRO A 908 30.60 16.81 24.48
CA PRO A 908 31.76 16.04 24.00
C PRO A 908 32.54 16.73 22.86
N GLY A 909 32.39 18.05 22.73
CA GLY A 909 33.01 18.87 21.68
C GLY A 909 32.10 19.05 20.45
N PHE A 910 32.72 19.21 19.29
CA PHE A 910 32.01 19.36 18.01
C PHE A 910 31.47 18.02 17.49
N ALA A 911 30.37 18.05 16.73
CA ALA A 911 29.79 16.87 16.10
C ALA A 911 30.61 16.41 14.89
N SER A 912 31.06 17.32 14.04
CA SER A 912 32.10 17.05 13.03
C SER A 912 33.35 17.82 13.42
N GLN A 913 34.48 17.13 13.46
CA GLN A 913 35.78 17.68 13.83
C GLN A 913 36.58 18.03 12.57
N ILE A 914 37.31 19.13 12.62
CA ILE A 914 37.96 19.74 11.47
C ILE A 914 39.42 20.10 11.82
N ALA A 915 40.37 19.69 10.98
CA ALA A 915 41.77 20.06 11.06
C ALA A 915 42.13 20.98 9.89
N VAL A 916 42.72 22.14 10.20
CA VAL A 916 43.21 23.11 9.23
C VAL A 916 44.73 23.10 9.25
N PHE A 917 45.34 22.53 8.22
CA PHE A 917 46.78 22.51 8.02
C PHE A 917 47.21 23.78 7.27
N ARG A 918 48.29 24.43 7.71
CA ARG A 918 48.91 25.56 7.04
C ARG A 918 50.40 25.32 6.86
N SER A 919 50.89 25.45 5.64
CA SER A 919 52.31 25.26 5.34
C SER A 919 53.16 26.27 6.13
N THR A 920 54.23 25.80 6.76
CA THR A 920 55.17 26.67 7.50
C THR A 920 56.34 27.16 6.63
N ILE A 921 56.39 26.72 5.38
CA ILE A 921 57.43 27.06 4.41
C ILE A 921 56.87 28.12 3.44
N ASN A 922 57.60 29.21 3.21
CA ASN A 922 57.28 30.13 2.12
C ASN A 922 57.53 29.41 0.78
N LEU A 923 56.45 29.09 0.08
CA LEU A 923 56.42 28.38 -1.21
C LEU A 923 56.95 29.23 -2.40
N ASP A 924 57.98 30.06 -2.19
CA ASP A 924 58.63 30.83 -3.25
C ASP A 924 59.64 30.00 -4.08
N GLU A 925 59.98 28.79 -3.62
CA GLU A 925 60.71 27.81 -4.43
C GLU A 925 59.71 27.00 -5.27
N LYS A 926 59.50 27.43 -6.53
CA LYS A 926 58.88 26.59 -7.55
C LYS A 926 59.61 25.25 -7.59
N CYS A 927 58.89 24.16 -7.33
CA CYS A 927 59.39 22.79 -7.36
C CYS A 927 60.29 22.56 -8.58
N LEU A 928 61.55 22.20 -8.31
CA LEU A 928 62.45 21.67 -9.32
C LEU A 928 61.90 20.33 -9.79
N VAL A 929 61.53 20.33 -11.06
CA VAL A 929 60.99 19.24 -11.87
C VAL A 929 61.95 18.05 -11.84
N GLY A 930 61.44 16.89 -11.41
CA GLY A 930 62.17 15.63 -11.43
C GLY A 930 61.30 14.38 -11.20
N GLU A 931 60.00 14.44 -11.46
CA GLU A 931 59.09 13.29 -11.31
C GLU A 931 58.31 13.08 -12.61
N ASP A 932 58.24 11.82 -13.05
CA ASP A 932 57.57 11.38 -14.27
C ASP A 932 56.15 11.94 -14.38
N PHE A 933 55.76 12.42 -15.57
CA PHE A 933 54.43 12.96 -15.85
C PHE A 933 53.35 11.87 -15.74
N CYS A 934 52.91 11.58 -14.52
CA CYS A 934 51.81 10.67 -14.23
C CYS A 934 50.50 11.48 -14.16
N HIS A 935 49.59 11.22 -15.10
CA HIS A 935 48.24 11.79 -15.15
C HIS A 935 47.21 10.69 -15.02
N PRO A 936 47.07 10.06 -13.83
CA PRO A 936 46.13 8.96 -13.64
C PRO A 936 44.66 9.39 -13.76
N TYR A 937 44.35 10.68 -13.58
CA TYR A 937 42.97 11.14 -13.54
C TYR A 937 42.38 11.42 -14.93
N ASN A 938 41.11 11.10 -15.10
CA ASN A 938 40.37 11.41 -16.32
C ASN A 938 39.63 12.74 -16.17
N VAL A 939 39.77 13.65 -17.13
CA VAL A 939 38.97 14.89 -17.14
C VAL A 939 37.55 14.54 -17.56
N ILE A 940 36.60 14.74 -16.66
CA ILE A 940 35.18 14.45 -16.88
C ILE A 940 34.44 15.67 -17.43
N TRP A 941 34.80 16.86 -16.94
CA TRP A 941 34.19 18.11 -17.34
C TRP A 941 35.19 19.25 -17.14
N GLU A 942 35.25 20.15 -18.12
CA GLU A 942 36.12 21.33 -18.08
C GLU A 942 35.33 22.54 -18.57
N TRP A 943 35.50 23.64 -17.86
CA TRP A 943 34.97 24.94 -18.21
C TRP A 943 36.06 26.00 -18.10
N SER A 944 36.08 26.92 -19.04
CA SER A 944 36.99 28.06 -19.05
C SER A 944 36.23 29.30 -19.50
N HIS A 945 36.45 30.45 -18.88
CA HIS A 945 35.78 31.71 -19.22
C HIS A 945 36.01 32.19 -20.67
N LYS A 946 37.03 31.64 -21.35
CA LYS A 946 37.37 31.97 -22.75
C LYS A 946 36.64 31.13 -23.80
N ASN A 947 36.00 30.03 -23.38
CA ASN A 947 35.20 29.13 -24.23
C ASN A 947 33.73 29.30 -23.88
#